data_AF-A0A672IK53-F1
#
_entry.id   AF-A0A672IK53-F1
#
_cell.length_a   1.000
_cell.length_b   1.000
_cell.length_c   1.000
_cell.angle_alpha   90.00
_cell.angle_beta   90.00
_cell.angle_gamma   90.00
#
_symmetry.space_group_name_H-M   'P 1'
#
loop_
_entity.id
_entity.type
_entity.pdbx_description
1 polymer ?
#
loop_
_entity_poly.entity_id
_entity_poly.type
_entity_poly.pdbx_seq_one_letter_code
_entity_poly.pdbx_strand_id
1 'polypeptide(L)'
;MGEITLPRRMFLWCMAAIYMCAFVSLYVQIPGLYGNDGLLPARWQLRYSGKPLVEQLLSSPTLLWLGPRVGLDTHTAMELLCLLGAALSLAATLVEALRDSLVFLCLWAFYLSLYQVGQVFLYFQWDNLLLETGFLCILVAPMTLIRGSRGVKEHDRVTFWLNRWLLFRLMFASGVVKLTSRCPTWWGLTALTYHYETQCIPTPLAWFAHQLPVWWQKLSVVGTFVIEIAAPFLFFSPLRRLRLGAFYLQVLLQLLIILSGNYNFFNLLTLTLCLSLLDDQHVHFWLRRPQRRETNTDRKLWSRLCYLLEIAVWSLLIFGAIIGFDLQVDKLKNGVSSRTAFTFHQFNQFLKTVTIPCIWIGVLSLTWELLSSLFWCACVSGFLRRFWRMTQLSVFAVATVLMFTVSLVPFSYIEYDSHARLWPAVRRAHDMVHRYQLVNSYGLFRRMTGVGGRPEVVIEGSYDAITWTEIEFMYKPGNLSAAPPVVTPHQPRLDWQMWFAALGPQNQAPWFSSLMQRLLQGKADVIKLIQTDVSQYPFHRQPPAYLRAHRYRYWFTEPKADGSYPERWWRRVYDEEFYPTVHLGHTFLESMLSQYGLKDKSAPRRLSNSSTARAVRWVRSQVDGFSGHTIVWTLLACSATFCLLQGLFSRKKLGKPTSVTPEVADTEDDGSESGADETLDSCGMSEQQQEEEAEEEKDGTQDEEEEEEEEGEMDKAMLEKEEL
;
A
#
# COMPACT_ATOMS: atom_id res chain seq x y z
N MET A 1 -11.01 -14.76 18.12
CA MET A 1 -10.97 -13.32 17.79
C MET A 1 -12.40 -12.77 17.72
N GLY A 2 -12.62 -11.46 17.64
CA GLY A 2 -13.95 -10.91 17.30
C GLY A 2 -14.32 -11.21 15.84
N GLU A 3 -15.50 -10.78 15.41
CA GLU A 3 -15.85 -10.76 13.98
C GLU A 3 -14.95 -9.78 13.21
N ILE A 4 -14.73 -10.03 11.91
CA ILE A 4 -13.74 -9.34 11.07
C ILE A 4 -14.34 -8.83 9.74
N THR A 5 -15.66 -8.71 9.67
CA THR A 5 -16.41 -8.37 8.46
C THR A 5 -16.04 -6.98 7.94
N LEU A 6 -15.98 -5.99 8.82
CA LEU A 6 -15.68 -4.60 8.52
C LEU A 6 -14.18 -4.38 8.25
N PRO A 7 -13.22 -4.85 9.08
CA PRO A 7 -11.80 -4.80 8.74
C PRO A 7 -11.47 -5.44 7.40
N ARG A 8 -12.12 -6.56 7.05
CA ARG A 8 -11.95 -7.20 5.73
C ARG A 8 -12.48 -6.32 4.60
N ARG A 9 -13.68 -5.75 4.72
CA ARG A 9 -14.25 -4.85 3.69
C ARG A 9 -13.37 -3.60 3.51
N MET A 10 -12.86 -3.03 4.60
CA MET A 10 -11.91 -1.92 4.58
C MET A 10 -10.59 -2.31 3.91
N PHE A 11 -10.03 -3.49 4.25
CA PHE A 11 -8.82 -4.02 3.64
C PHE A 11 -8.94 -4.13 2.11
N LEU A 12 -10.01 -4.76 1.61
CA LEU A 12 -10.24 -4.89 0.16
C LEU A 12 -10.44 -3.53 -0.52
N TRP A 13 -11.13 -2.59 0.13
CA TRP A 13 -11.28 -1.23 -0.40
C TRP A 13 -9.96 -0.46 -0.49
N CYS A 14 -9.14 -0.50 0.58
CA CYS A 14 -7.81 0.11 0.58
C CYS A 14 -6.91 -0.51 -0.49
N MET A 15 -6.95 -1.83 -0.67
CA MET A 15 -6.17 -2.53 -1.70
C MET A 15 -6.61 -2.14 -3.11
N ALA A 16 -7.91 -1.96 -3.37
CA ALA A 16 -8.38 -1.43 -4.65
C ALA A 16 -7.84 -0.01 -4.91
N ALA A 17 -7.90 0.89 -3.92
CA ALA A 17 -7.35 2.24 -4.05
C ALA A 17 -5.82 2.24 -4.27
N ILE A 18 -5.08 1.36 -3.59
CA ILE A 18 -3.62 1.21 -3.77
C ILE A 18 -3.28 0.70 -5.18
N TYR A 19 -4.03 -0.28 -5.70
CA TYR A 19 -3.85 -0.75 -7.08
C TYR A 19 -4.07 0.38 -8.09
N MET A 20 -5.12 1.19 -7.91
CA MET A 20 -5.39 2.35 -8.77
C MET A 20 -4.19 3.31 -8.78
N CYS A 21 -3.67 3.69 -7.60
CA CYS A 21 -2.47 4.52 -7.48
C CYS A 21 -1.26 3.90 -8.18
N ALA A 22 -1.00 2.60 -7.98
CA ALA A 22 0.15 1.90 -8.55
C ALA A 22 0.08 1.81 -10.09
N PHE A 23 -1.08 1.50 -10.66
CA PHE A 23 -1.28 1.42 -12.11
C PHE A 23 -1.19 2.79 -12.79
N VAL A 24 -1.84 3.82 -12.24
CA VAL A 24 -1.81 5.19 -12.78
C VAL A 24 -0.41 5.79 -12.66
N SER A 25 0.24 5.59 -11.51
CA SER A 25 1.62 6.03 -11.29
C SER A 25 2.61 5.41 -12.27
N LEU A 26 2.41 4.14 -12.65
CA LEU A 26 3.25 3.46 -13.65
C LEU A 26 2.90 3.92 -15.06
N TYR A 27 1.61 4.04 -15.40
CA TYR A 27 1.10 4.40 -16.73
C TYR A 27 1.82 5.61 -17.34
N VAL A 28 1.87 6.72 -16.60
CA VAL A 28 2.45 7.98 -17.05
C VAL A 28 3.97 7.92 -17.32
N GLN A 29 4.66 6.91 -16.76
CA GLN A 29 6.10 6.71 -16.95
C GLN A 29 6.44 5.67 -18.02
N ILE A 30 5.48 4.87 -18.50
CA ILE A 30 5.75 3.80 -19.48
C ILE A 30 6.43 4.31 -20.76
N PRO A 31 6.02 5.44 -21.39
CA PRO A 31 6.64 5.91 -22.63
C PRO A 31 8.14 6.15 -22.47
N GLY A 32 8.54 6.91 -21.44
CA GLY A 32 9.94 7.23 -21.18
C GLY A 32 10.76 6.07 -20.64
N LEU A 33 10.19 5.19 -19.81
CA LEU A 33 10.92 4.07 -19.24
C LEU A 33 11.07 2.91 -20.23
N TYR A 34 9.97 2.52 -20.88
CA TYR A 34 9.83 1.24 -21.58
C TYR A 34 9.37 1.36 -23.04
N GLY A 35 9.08 2.57 -23.52
CA GLY A 35 8.76 2.84 -24.92
C GLY A 35 9.91 2.50 -25.86
N ASN A 36 9.65 2.50 -27.17
CA ASN A 36 10.66 2.20 -28.19
C ASN A 36 11.87 3.17 -28.15
N ASP A 37 11.61 4.43 -27.79
CA ASP A 37 12.60 5.48 -27.59
C ASP A 37 12.96 5.74 -26.12
N GLY A 38 12.43 4.91 -25.21
CA GLY A 38 12.65 5.01 -23.77
C GLY A 38 14.03 4.52 -23.32
N LEU A 39 14.24 4.60 -22.00
CA LEU A 39 15.49 4.21 -21.32
C LEU A 39 15.82 2.72 -21.50
N LEU A 40 14.86 1.84 -21.24
CA LEU A 40 15.00 0.40 -21.38
C LEU A 40 13.75 -0.19 -22.07
N PRO A 41 13.68 -0.16 -23.41
CA PRO A 41 12.56 -0.68 -24.17
C PRO A 41 12.13 -2.10 -23.76
N ALA A 42 10.88 -2.25 -23.31
CA ALA A 42 10.34 -3.52 -22.81
C ALA A 42 10.42 -4.69 -23.81
N ARG A 43 10.49 -4.37 -25.11
CA ARG A 43 10.68 -5.35 -26.19
C ARG A 43 11.98 -6.16 -26.07
N TRP A 44 12.99 -5.66 -25.36
CA TRP A 44 14.26 -6.37 -25.17
C TRP A 44 14.12 -7.61 -24.28
N GLN A 45 13.16 -7.62 -23.35
CA GLN A 45 12.84 -8.78 -22.50
C GLN A 45 11.95 -9.79 -23.25
N LEU A 46 10.95 -9.32 -23.99
CA LEU A 46 10.02 -10.17 -24.75
C LEU A 46 10.55 -10.52 -26.14
N ARG A 47 11.56 -11.39 -26.20
CA ARG A 47 12.03 -11.99 -27.46
C ARG A 47 11.09 -13.13 -27.88
N TYR A 48 10.30 -12.90 -28.94
CA TYR A 48 9.32 -13.85 -29.45
C TYR A 48 10.00 -14.98 -30.25
N SER A 49 10.44 -16.02 -29.57
CA SER A 49 11.21 -17.14 -30.15
C SER A 49 10.36 -18.21 -30.86
N GLY A 50 9.17 -17.89 -31.36
CA GLY A 50 8.26 -18.84 -32.06
C GLY A 50 7.64 -19.96 -31.20
N LYS A 51 8.12 -20.15 -29.96
CA LYS A 51 7.64 -21.17 -29.00
C LYS A 51 6.13 -21.09 -28.73
N PRO A 52 5.45 -22.20 -28.39
CA PRO A 52 4.03 -22.18 -28.02
C PRO A 52 3.78 -21.31 -26.79
N LEU A 53 2.63 -20.63 -26.76
CA LEU A 53 2.32 -19.64 -25.72
C LEU A 53 2.33 -20.22 -24.29
N VAL A 54 1.96 -21.49 -24.13
CA VAL A 54 2.00 -22.17 -22.82
C VAL A 54 3.44 -22.26 -22.30
N GLU A 55 4.40 -22.62 -23.14
CA GLU A 55 5.82 -22.68 -22.76
C GLU A 55 6.37 -21.27 -22.47
N GLN A 56 5.96 -20.26 -23.25
CA GLN A 56 6.32 -18.87 -22.99
C GLN A 56 5.79 -18.39 -21.63
N LEU A 57 4.52 -18.67 -21.31
CA LEU A 57 3.89 -18.30 -20.05
C LEU A 57 4.49 -19.04 -18.83
N LEU A 58 4.83 -20.33 -18.98
CA LEU A 58 5.55 -21.10 -17.96
C LEU A 58 6.97 -20.57 -17.75
N SER A 59 7.63 -20.07 -18.80
CA SER A 59 8.95 -19.46 -18.69
C SER A 59 8.91 -18.08 -18.01
N SER A 60 7.91 -17.27 -18.34
CA SER A 60 7.71 -15.90 -17.84
C SER A 60 6.20 -15.60 -17.79
N PRO A 61 5.60 -15.55 -16.58
CA PRO A 61 4.16 -15.42 -16.43
C PRO A 61 3.70 -13.98 -16.67
N THR A 62 3.57 -13.60 -17.95
CA THR A 62 3.10 -12.29 -18.38
C THR A 62 2.07 -12.38 -19.52
N LEU A 63 1.00 -11.61 -19.38
CA LEU A 63 -0.04 -11.46 -20.39
C LEU A 63 0.45 -10.67 -21.62
N LEU A 64 1.60 -10.00 -21.54
CA LEU A 64 2.18 -9.24 -22.65
C LEU A 64 2.55 -10.13 -23.86
N TRP A 65 2.72 -11.44 -23.67
CA TRP A 65 2.83 -12.41 -24.77
C TRP A 65 1.61 -12.42 -25.72
N LEU A 66 0.43 -12.00 -25.24
CA LEU A 66 -0.78 -11.86 -26.06
C LEU A 66 -0.80 -10.57 -26.89
N GLY A 67 0.04 -9.56 -26.57
CA GLY A 67 0.04 -8.25 -27.22
C GLY A 67 0.05 -8.32 -28.76
N PRO A 68 0.99 -9.05 -29.39
CA PRO A 68 1.02 -9.18 -30.85
C PRO A 68 -0.18 -9.90 -31.46
N ARG A 69 -0.87 -10.79 -30.71
CA ARG A 69 -2.11 -11.44 -31.18
C ARG A 69 -3.29 -10.47 -31.26
N VAL A 70 -3.29 -9.46 -30.37
CA VAL A 70 -4.23 -8.33 -30.39
C VAL A 70 -3.77 -7.23 -31.37
N GLY A 71 -2.63 -7.42 -32.04
CA GLY A 71 -2.01 -6.38 -32.86
C GLY A 71 -1.63 -5.17 -32.01
N LEU A 72 -0.88 -5.38 -30.92
CA LEU A 72 -0.34 -4.32 -30.07
C LEU A 72 1.18 -4.47 -29.92
N ASP A 73 1.88 -3.33 -29.95
CA ASP A 73 3.28 -3.25 -29.55
C ASP A 73 3.44 -3.45 -28.05
N THR A 74 4.60 -3.94 -27.61
CA THR A 74 4.86 -4.25 -26.20
C THR A 74 4.58 -3.06 -25.28
N HIS A 75 5.00 -1.85 -25.63
CA HIS A 75 4.78 -0.67 -24.79
C HIS A 75 3.28 -0.30 -24.71
N THR A 76 2.56 -0.31 -25.84
CA THR A 76 1.12 -0.03 -25.89
C THR A 76 0.29 -1.10 -25.17
N ALA A 77 0.76 -2.36 -25.19
CA ALA A 77 0.18 -3.44 -24.40
C ALA A 77 0.39 -3.25 -22.89
N MET A 78 1.57 -2.76 -22.46
CA MET A 78 1.80 -2.39 -21.05
C MET A 78 0.88 -1.25 -20.61
N GLU A 79 0.74 -0.21 -21.43
CA GLU A 79 -0.20 0.89 -21.19
C GLU A 79 -1.65 0.41 -21.10
N LEU A 80 -2.08 -0.47 -22.00
CA LEU A 80 -3.42 -1.05 -21.95
C LEU A 80 -3.64 -1.85 -20.67
N LEU A 81 -2.67 -2.66 -20.21
CA LEU A 81 -2.77 -3.36 -18.92
C LEU A 81 -2.85 -2.37 -17.75
N CYS A 82 -2.10 -1.26 -17.78
CA CYS A 82 -2.21 -0.20 -16.78
C CYS A 82 -3.58 0.49 -16.79
N LEU A 83 -4.13 0.82 -17.96
CA LEU A 83 -5.45 1.46 -18.08
C LEU A 83 -6.58 0.51 -17.64
N LEU A 84 -6.54 -0.76 -18.04
CA LEU A 84 -7.48 -1.78 -17.59
C LEU A 84 -7.37 -2.02 -16.08
N GLY A 85 -6.14 -2.09 -15.55
CA GLY A 85 -5.88 -2.20 -14.11
C GLY A 85 -6.40 -1.00 -13.32
N ALA A 86 -6.15 0.23 -13.80
CA ALA A 86 -6.63 1.46 -13.20
C ALA A 86 -8.17 1.56 -13.22
N ALA A 87 -8.81 1.25 -14.36
CA ALA A 87 -10.27 1.27 -14.49
C ALA A 87 -10.94 0.21 -13.59
N LEU A 88 -10.40 -1.02 -13.58
CA LEU A 88 -10.94 -2.12 -12.78
C LEU A 88 -10.76 -1.87 -11.27
N SER A 89 -9.63 -1.31 -10.85
CA SER A 89 -9.38 -0.95 -9.45
C SER A 89 -10.18 0.26 -8.99
N LEU A 90 -10.32 1.30 -9.83
CA LEU A 90 -11.26 2.41 -9.58
C LEU A 90 -12.69 1.87 -9.41
N ALA A 91 -13.16 1.01 -10.31
CA ALA A 91 -14.49 0.41 -10.22
C ALA A 91 -14.68 -0.41 -8.92
N ALA A 92 -13.67 -1.16 -8.47
CA ALA A 92 -13.68 -1.86 -7.18
C ALA A 92 -13.63 -0.91 -5.96
N THR A 93 -12.95 0.23 -6.06
CA THR A 93 -12.99 1.28 -5.02
C THR A 93 -14.39 1.87 -4.91
N LEU A 94 -15.01 2.28 -6.02
CA LEU A 94 -16.33 2.94 -6.04
C LEU A 94 -17.50 1.97 -5.77
N VAL A 95 -17.41 0.71 -6.20
CA VAL A 95 -18.52 -0.26 -6.16
C VAL A 95 -18.13 -1.48 -5.32
N GLU A 96 -18.77 -1.65 -4.15
CA GLU A 96 -18.51 -2.80 -3.26
C GLU A 96 -18.76 -4.17 -3.94
N ALA A 97 -19.67 -4.22 -4.92
CA ALA A 97 -19.94 -5.42 -5.71
C ALA A 97 -18.75 -5.94 -6.52
N LEU A 98 -17.79 -5.07 -6.86
CA LEU A 98 -16.60 -5.42 -7.66
C LEU A 98 -15.38 -5.75 -6.80
N ARG A 99 -15.50 -5.79 -5.47
CA ARG A 99 -14.43 -6.21 -4.54
C ARG A 99 -14.39 -7.74 -4.42
N ASP A 100 -14.35 -8.41 -5.57
CA ASP A 100 -14.46 -9.86 -5.74
C ASP A 100 -13.10 -10.52 -6.00
N SER A 101 -12.94 -11.80 -5.65
CA SER A 101 -11.68 -12.53 -5.84
C SER A 101 -11.22 -12.58 -7.30
N LEU A 102 -12.14 -12.65 -8.26
CA LEU A 102 -11.79 -12.60 -9.70
C LEU A 102 -11.21 -11.23 -10.08
N VAL A 103 -11.74 -10.16 -9.52
CA VAL A 103 -11.27 -8.79 -9.78
C VAL A 103 -9.85 -8.62 -9.23
N PHE A 104 -9.59 -9.08 -8.01
CA PHE A 104 -8.22 -9.07 -7.45
C PHE A 104 -7.27 -10.00 -8.21
N LEU A 105 -7.74 -11.14 -8.73
CA LEU A 105 -6.93 -12.02 -9.58
C LEU A 105 -6.53 -11.32 -10.89
N CYS A 106 -7.44 -10.58 -11.52
CA CYS A 106 -7.14 -9.79 -12.72
C CYS A 106 -6.14 -8.65 -12.41
N LEU A 107 -6.38 -7.88 -11.33
CA LEU A 107 -5.45 -6.81 -10.90
C LEU A 107 -4.05 -7.35 -10.60
N TRP A 108 -3.96 -8.47 -9.88
CA TRP A 108 -2.70 -9.13 -9.60
C TRP A 108 -2.01 -9.65 -10.87
N ALA A 109 -2.74 -10.30 -11.77
CA ALA A 109 -2.18 -10.81 -13.02
C ALA A 109 -1.71 -9.68 -13.97
N PHE A 110 -2.43 -8.56 -14.03
CA PHE A 110 -1.99 -7.37 -14.77
C PHE A 110 -0.72 -6.78 -14.18
N TYR A 111 -0.63 -6.65 -12.84
CA TYR A 111 0.56 -6.11 -12.19
C TYR A 111 1.79 -7.04 -12.33
N LEU A 112 1.60 -8.35 -12.15
CA LEU A 112 2.65 -9.34 -12.36
C LEU A 112 3.17 -9.31 -13.80
N SER A 113 2.26 -9.17 -14.77
CA SER A 113 2.63 -9.09 -16.19
C SER A 113 3.55 -7.92 -16.52
N LEU A 114 3.34 -6.78 -15.85
CA LEU A 114 4.19 -5.59 -15.96
C LEU A 114 5.51 -5.80 -15.23
N TYR A 115 5.47 -6.33 -14.00
CA TYR A 115 6.64 -6.63 -13.18
C TYR A 115 7.67 -7.51 -13.89
N GLN A 116 7.24 -8.60 -14.55
CA GLN A 116 8.15 -9.52 -15.29
C GLN A 116 8.98 -8.83 -16.38
N VAL A 117 8.48 -7.72 -16.94
CA VAL A 117 9.09 -7.03 -18.08
C VAL A 117 9.72 -5.69 -17.68
N GLY A 118 9.39 -5.18 -16.49
CA GLY A 118 9.75 -3.85 -16.03
C GLY A 118 11.17 -3.67 -15.46
N GLN A 119 11.98 -4.73 -15.39
CA GLN A 119 13.41 -4.68 -15.04
C GLN A 119 13.70 -3.86 -13.76
N VAL A 120 14.82 -3.14 -13.70
CA VAL A 120 15.25 -2.34 -12.54
C VAL A 120 14.22 -1.31 -12.08
N PHE A 121 13.41 -0.77 -12.99
CA PHE A 121 12.42 0.25 -12.66
C PHE A 121 11.14 -0.33 -12.01
N LEU A 122 10.95 -1.65 -11.98
CA LEU A 122 9.81 -2.32 -11.31
C LEU A 122 10.23 -3.36 -10.25
N TYR A 123 11.53 -3.48 -9.96
CA TYR A 123 12.09 -4.45 -9.01
C TYR A 123 12.34 -3.82 -7.62
N PHE A 124 11.29 -3.31 -6.98
CA PHE A 124 11.38 -2.65 -5.68
C PHE A 124 10.52 -3.33 -4.59
N GLN A 125 10.84 -3.11 -3.31
CA GLN A 125 10.16 -3.82 -2.20
C GLN A 125 8.66 -3.53 -2.07
N TRP A 126 8.18 -2.36 -2.51
CA TRP A 126 6.73 -2.06 -2.58
C TRP A 126 6.03 -2.77 -3.73
N ASP A 127 6.70 -2.96 -4.87
CA ASP A 127 6.16 -3.73 -6.00
C ASP A 127 6.01 -5.21 -5.58
N ASN A 128 7.00 -5.74 -4.85
CA ASN A 128 6.97 -7.07 -4.25
C ASN A 128 5.86 -7.22 -3.19
N LEU A 129 5.71 -6.22 -2.29
CA LEU A 129 4.67 -6.23 -1.26
C LEU A 129 3.27 -6.12 -1.86
N LEU A 130 3.10 -5.38 -2.96
CA LEU A 130 1.84 -5.28 -3.69
C LEU A 130 1.47 -6.60 -4.37
N LEU A 131 2.44 -7.30 -4.95
CA LEU A 131 2.20 -8.64 -5.54
C LEU A 131 1.83 -9.68 -4.48
N GLU A 132 2.53 -9.71 -3.35
CA GLU A 132 2.26 -10.65 -2.27
C GLU A 132 0.91 -10.34 -1.58
N THR A 133 0.67 -9.09 -1.17
CA THR A 133 -0.61 -8.67 -0.57
C THR A 133 -1.77 -8.79 -1.57
N GLY A 134 -1.52 -8.50 -2.84
CA GLY A 134 -2.46 -8.66 -3.94
C GLY A 134 -2.91 -10.10 -4.16
N PHE A 135 -1.99 -11.06 -4.09
CA PHE A 135 -2.33 -12.47 -4.12
C PHE A 135 -3.19 -12.88 -2.91
N LEU A 136 -2.86 -12.38 -1.70
CA LEU A 136 -3.68 -12.62 -0.51
C LEU A 136 -5.10 -12.05 -0.64
N CYS A 137 -5.29 -10.95 -1.38
CA CYS A 137 -6.64 -10.42 -1.67
C CYS A 137 -7.52 -11.42 -2.42
N ILE A 138 -6.95 -12.25 -3.29
CA ILE A 138 -7.68 -13.30 -4.04
C ILE A 138 -8.27 -14.34 -3.06
N LEU A 139 -7.55 -14.64 -1.97
CA LEU A 139 -7.99 -15.59 -0.93
C LEU A 139 -8.96 -14.96 0.09
N VAL A 140 -8.86 -13.65 0.30
CA VAL A 140 -9.65 -12.90 1.30
C VAL A 140 -10.95 -12.35 0.73
N ALA A 141 -10.99 -12.02 -0.56
CA ALA A 141 -12.16 -11.47 -1.22
C ALA A 141 -13.29 -12.52 -1.40
N PRO A 142 -14.56 -12.12 -1.29
CA PRO A 142 -15.67 -13.02 -1.51
C PRO A 142 -15.75 -13.42 -3.00
N MET A 143 -16.01 -14.71 -3.23
CA MET A 143 -16.34 -15.26 -4.56
C MET A 143 -17.84 -15.08 -4.81
N THR A 144 -18.25 -13.96 -5.39
CA THR A 144 -19.67 -13.61 -5.66
C THR A 144 -20.05 -13.74 -7.13
N LEU A 145 -19.15 -13.35 -8.05
CA LEU A 145 -19.40 -13.30 -9.50
C LEU A 145 -19.80 -14.64 -10.14
N ILE A 146 -19.34 -15.78 -9.60
CA ILE A 146 -19.61 -17.12 -10.15
C ILE A 146 -20.90 -17.76 -9.58
N ARG A 147 -21.39 -17.26 -8.43
CA ARG A 147 -22.54 -17.67 -7.58
C ARG A 147 -22.09 -17.69 -6.13
N GLY A 148 -22.22 -16.58 -5.42
CA GLY A 148 -21.92 -16.57 -3.99
C GLY A 148 -22.57 -15.44 -3.20
N SER A 149 -22.97 -15.77 -1.96
CA SER A 149 -23.43 -14.78 -0.98
C SER A 149 -22.25 -13.94 -0.45
N ARG A 150 -22.53 -12.65 -0.19
CA ARG A 150 -21.65 -11.69 0.51
C ARG A 150 -21.66 -11.84 2.03
N GLY A 151 -22.40 -12.81 2.57
CA GLY A 151 -22.38 -13.13 4.00
C GLY A 151 -20.99 -13.59 4.45
N VAL A 152 -20.72 -13.43 5.75
CA VAL A 152 -19.50 -13.94 6.39
C VAL A 152 -19.42 -15.45 6.19
N LYS A 153 -18.23 -15.95 5.87
CA LYS A 153 -17.94 -17.38 5.73
C LYS A 153 -16.85 -17.78 6.71
N GLU A 154 -16.92 -18.98 7.28
CA GLU A 154 -16.03 -19.38 8.39
C GLU A 154 -14.54 -19.36 8.04
N HIS A 155 -14.15 -19.59 6.77
CA HIS A 155 -12.75 -19.51 6.31
C HIS A 155 -12.22 -18.07 6.22
N ASP A 156 -13.06 -17.04 6.31
CA ASP A 156 -12.63 -15.64 6.24
C ASP A 156 -11.58 -15.34 7.33
N ARG A 157 -11.70 -15.97 8.52
CA ARG A 157 -10.71 -15.85 9.61
C ARG A 157 -9.36 -16.45 9.26
N VAL A 158 -9.38 -17.60 8.58
CA VAL A 158 -8.19 -18.37 8.18
C VAL A 158 -7.43 -17.64 7.07
N THR A 159 -8.12 -17.11 6.06
CA THR A 159 -7.45 -16.38 4.96
C THR A 159 -6.97 -14.99 5.40
N PHE A 160 -7.74 -14.28 6.23
CA PHE A 160 -7.33 -12.97 6.76
C PHE A 160 -6.16 -13.06 7.75
N TRP A 161 -5.93 -14.22 8.37
CA TRP A 161 -4.74 -14.49 9.18
C TRP A 161 -3.43 -14.40 8.37
N LEU A 162 -3.45 -14.73 7.07
CA LEU A 162 -2.26 -14.59 6.21
C LEU A 162 -1.77 -13.14 6.12
N ASN A 163 -2.69 -12.17 6.11
CA ASN A 163 -2.32 -10.75 6.12
C ASN A 163 -1.61 -10.35 7.43
N ARG A 164 -2.03 -10.94 8.56
CA ARG A 164 -1.36 -10.74 9.86
C ARG A 164 0.03 -11.38 9.88
N TRP A 165 0.17 -12.57 9.30
CA TRP A 165 1.47 -13.23 9.15
C TRP A 165 2.41 -12.46 8.21
N LEU A 166 1.89 -11.90 7.11
CA LEU A 166 2.65 -10.99 6.25
C LEU A 166 3.07 -9.72 6.99
N LEU A 167 2.17 -9.06 7.72
CA LEU A 167 2.50 -7.90 8.55
C LEU A 167 3.60 -8.21 9.58
N PHE A 168 3.50 -9.36 10.25
CA PHE A 168 4.53 -9.83 11.19
C PHE A 168 5.89 -9.97 10.49
N ARG A 169 5.96 -10.71 9.37
CA ARG A 169 7.20 -10.88 8.60
C ARG A 169 7.77 -9.55 8.13
N LEU A 170 6.92 -8.66 7.60
CA LEU A 170 7.31 -7.35 7.09
C LEU A 170 7.96 -6.49 8.18
N MET A 171 7.31 -6.33 9.33
CA MET A 171 7.82 -5.50 10.41
C MET A 171 9.05 -6.13 11.09
N PHE A 172 8.96 -7.41 11.46
CA PHE A 172 10.03 -8.11 12.16
C PHE A 172 11.30 -8.22 11.33
N ALA A 173 11.20 -8.57 10.04
CA ALA A 173 12.35 -8.57 9.15
C ALA A 173 12.94 -7.16 9.02
N SER A 174 12.10 -6.13 8.82
CA SER A 174 12.55 -4.74 8.66
C SER A 174 13.31 -4.22 9.88
N GLY A 175 12.94 -4.61 11.10
CA GLY A 175 13.69 -4.28 12.32
C GLY A 175 14.97 -5.11 12.48
N VAL A 176 14.89 -6.42 12.31
CA VAL A 176 16.03 -7.32 12.52
C VAL A 176 17.16 -7.11 11.50
N VAL A 177 16.85 -6.79 10.23
CA VAL A 177 17.91 -6.55 9.24
C VAL A 177 18.80 -5.36 9.60
N LYS A 178 18.25 -4.32 10.25
CA LYS A 178 18.98 -3.11 10.66
C LYS A 178 20.12 -3.47 11.64
N LEU A 179 19.86 -4.34 12.60
CA LEU A 179 20.88 -4.81 13.57
C LEU A 179 21.83 -5.87 12.96
N THR A 180 21.31 -6.85 12.20
CA THR A 180 22.17 -7.88 11.56
C THR A 180 23.11 -7.31 10.49
N SER A 181 22.83 -6.11 9.96
CA SER A 181 23.66 -5.41 8.97
C SER A 181 25.07 -5.04 9.45
N ARG A 182 25.26 -4.99 10.79
CA ARG A 182 26.41 -4.40 11.51
C ARG A 182 26.66 -2.91 11.18
N CYS A 183 25.63 -2.17 10.77
CA CYS A 183 25.76 -0.73 10.49
C CYS A 183 26.06 0.06 11.78
N PRO A 184 27.17 0.83 11.84
CA PRO A 184 27.56 1.56 13.05
C PRO A 184 26.50 2.57 13.53
N THR A 185 25.72 3.16 12.62
CA THR A 185 24.68 4.15 12.99
C THR A 185 23.43 3.51 13.60
N TRP A 186 23.05 2.30 13.19
CA TRP A 186 21.97 1.54 13.83
C TRP A 186 22.38 1.07 15.23
N TRP A 187 23.60 0.56 15.40
CA TRP A 187 24.14 0.16 16.71
C TRP A 187 24.47 1.36 17.62
N GLY A 188 24.91 2.49 17.07
CA GLY A 188 25.15 3.74 17.80
C GLY A 188 23.89 4.54 18.14
N LEU A 189 22.71 4.05 17.72
CA LEU A 189 21.40 4.72 17.82
C LEU A 189 21.33 6.09 17.11
N THR A 190 22.28 6.41 16.22
CA THR A 190 22.33 7.68 15.47
C THR A 190 21.69 7.60 14.09
N ALA A 191 21.14 6.46 13.67
CA ALA A 191 20.58 6.27 12.33
C ALA A 191 19.59 7.38 11.90
N LEU A 192 18.66 7.80 12.77
CA LEU A 192 17.68 8.84 12.44
C LEU A 192 18.27 10.26 12.33
N THR A 193 19.47 10.53 12.85
CA THR A 193 20.13 11.84 12.61
C THR A 193 20.44 12.03 11.12
N TYR A 194 20.74 10.96 10.39
CA TYR A 194 21.01 10.99 8.94
C TYR A 194 19.77 10.67 8.10
N HIS A 195 18.85 9.83 8.61
CA HIS A 195 17.75 9.28 7.81
C HIS A 195 16.86 10.32 7.13
N TYR A 196 16.62 11.47 7.77
CA TYR A 196 15.74 12.50 7.23
C TYR A 196 16.32 13.21 5.99
N GLU A 197 17.64 13.42 5.92
CA GLU A 197 18.28 14.03 4.74
C GLU A 197 18.64 12.98 3.67
N THR A 198 19.04 11.77 4.06
CA THR A 198 19.61 10.76 3.13
C THR A 198 18.58 9.86 2.44
N GLN A 199 17.33 9.85 2.90
CA GLN A 199 16.22 9.11 2.28
C GLN A 199 15.90 9.60 0.86
N CYS A 200 15.32 8.74 0.01
CA CYS A 200 15.25 8.99 -1.43
C CYS A 200 14.51 10.29 -1.83
N ILE A 201 13.27 10.49 -1.39
CA ILE A 201 12.51 11.72 -1.69
C ILE A 201 11.92 12.23 -0.35
N PRO A 202 12.66 13.06 0.41
CA PRO A 202 12.15 13.61 1.65
C PRO A 202 10.98 14.58 1.40
N THR A 203 10.22 14.87 2.44
CA THR A 203 9.18 15.91 2.48
C THR A 203 9.71 17.18 3.16
N PRO A 204 8.97 18.30 3.19
CA PRO A 204 9.38 19.48 3.98
C PRO A 204 9.51 19.16 5.47
N LEU A 205 8.69 18.24 6.02
CA LEU A 205 8.76 17.85 7.43
C LEU A 205 10.05 17.10 7.77
N ALA A 206 10.72 16.46 6.79
CA ALA A 206 12.03 15.85 6.99
C ALA A 206 13.06 16.86 7.51
N TRP A 207 13.04 18.09 6.96
CA TRP A 207 13.94 19.16 7.39
C TRP A 207 13.68 19.52 8.85
N PHE A 208 12.42 19.76 9.24
CA PHE A 208 12.05 20.07 10.63
C PHE A 208 12.36 18.91 11.59
N ALA A 209 12.12 17.67 11.18
CA ALA A 209 12.42 16.47 11.96
C ALA A 209 13.93 16.25 12.12
N HIS A 210 14.75 16.64 11.13
CA HIS A 210 16.21 16.59 11.21
C HIS A 210 16.77 17.54 12.27
N GLN A 211 16.18 18.73 12.44
CA GLN A 211 16.61 19.71 13.46
C GLN A 211 16.30 19.29 14.91
N LEU A 212 15.61 18.17 15.14
CA LEU A 212 15.31 17.70 16.50
C LEU A 212 16.60 17.25 17.23
N PRO A 213 16.74 17.53 18.55
CA PRO A 213 17.93 17.21 19.31
C PRO A 213 18.37 15.74 19.21
N VAL A 214 19.69 15.50 19.19
CA VAL A 214 20.27 14.16 19.02
C VAL A 214 19.76 13.12 20.03
N TRP A 215 19.43 13.54 21.27
CA TRP A 215 18.82 12.64 22.26
C TRP A 215 17.43 12.14 21.85
N TRP A 216 16.62 13.01 21.22
CA TRP A 216 15.31 12.64 20.67
C TRP A 216 15.45 11.70 19.49
N GLN A 217 16.45 11.91 18.63
CA GLN A 217 16.76 11.03 17.51
C GLN A 217 17.16 9.63 17.98
N LYS A 218 18.02 9.54 19.02
CA LYS A 218 18.40 8.27 19.65
C LYS A 218 17.20 7.54 20.25
N LEU A 219 16.35 8.25 21.00
CA LEU A 219 15.13 7.69 21.56
C LEU A 219 14.16 7.22 20.45
N SER A 220 14.09 7.94 19.33
CA SER A 220 13.27 7.57 18.17
C SER A 220 13.80 6.30 17.47
N VAL A 221 15.12 6.06 17.44
CA VAL A 221 15.71 4.79 16.98
C VAL A 221 15.33 3.64 17.91
N VAL A 222 15.36 3.85 19.23
CA VAL A 222 14.90 2.86 20.22
C VAL A 222 13.42 2.55 20.04
N GLY A 223 12.57 3.57 19.89
CA GLY A 223 11.15 3.41 19.58
C GLY A 223 10.91 2.62 18.29
N THR A 224 11.70 2.89 17.24
CA THR A 224 11.68 2.13 15.98
C THR A 224 11.98 0.65 16.23
N PHE A 225 13.04 0.31 16.98
CA PHE A 225 13.33 -1.10 17.31
C PHE A 225 12.23 -1.76 18.15
N VAL A 226 11.62 -1.07 19.11
CA VAL A 226 10.51 -1.62 19.90
C VAL A 226 9.28 -1.89 19.02
N ILE A 227 8.94 -0.97 18.10
CA ILE A 227 7.78 -1.13 17.21
C ILE A 227 8.04 -2.16 16.10
N GLU A 228 9.26 -2.27 15.57
CA GLU A 228 9.59 -3.20 14.49
C GLU A 228 9.98 -4.60 14.97
N ILE A 229 10.58 -4.77 16.15
CA ILE A 229 11.07 -6.08 16.64
C ILE A 229 10.17 -6.66 17.73
N ALA A 230 9.77 -5.86 18.73
CA ALA A 230 9.06 -6.38 19.90
C ALA A 230 7.53 -6.34 19.77
N ALA A 231 6.97 -5.25 19.24
CA ALA A 231 5.53 -5.11 19.05
C ALA A 231 4.89 -6.14 18.08
N PRO A 232 5.56 -6.69 17.05
CA PRO A 232 4.94 -7.69 16.17
C PRO A 232 4.53 -8.99 16.87
N PHE A 233 5.17 -9.37 17.98
CA PHE A 233 4.74 -10.52 18.77
C PHE A 233 3.33 -10.34 19.34
N LEU A 234 2.92 -9.09 19.62
CA LEU A 234 1.59 -8.77 20.12
C LEU A 234 0.49 -8.96 19.06
N PHE A 235 0.83 -9.07 17.77
CA PHE A 235 -0.14 -9.30 16.70
C PHE A 235 -0.91 -10.61 16.91
N PHE A 236 -0.22 -11.66 17.38
CA PHE A 236 -0.80 -12.98 17.67
C PHE A 236 -1.35 -13.10 19.10
N SER A 237 -1.35 -12.01 19.88
CA SER A 237 -1.87 -12.04 21.25
C SER A 237 -3.37 -12.36 21.26
N PRO A 238 -3.84 -13.27 22.14
CA PRO A 238 -5.27 -13.49 22.36
C PRO A 238 -5.93 -12.27 23.02
N LEU A 239 -5.15 -11.43 23.73
CA LEU A 239 -5.66 -10.22 24.37
C LEU A 239 -5.92 -9.12 23.34
N ARG A 240 -7.20 -8.82 23.11
CA ARG A 240 -7.69 -7.79 22.18
C ARG A 240 -6.95 -6.46 22.33
N ARG A 241 -6.74 -5.99 23.57
CA ARG A 241 -6.13 -4.68 23.84
C ARG A 241 -4.65 -4.61 23.46
N LEU A 242 -3.85 -5.66 23.74
CA LEU A 242 -2.45 -5.72 23.31
C LEU A 242 -2.34 -5.65 21.78
N ARG A 243 -3.21 -6.37 21.07
CA ARG A 243 -3.27 -6.33 19.60
C ARG A 243 -3.70 -4.96 19.06
N LEU A 244 -4.62 -4.25 19.72
CA LEU A 244 -5.01 -2.88 19.38
C LEU A 244 -3.91 -1.85 19.70
N GLY A 245 -3.18 -2.00 20.81
CA GLY A 245 -2.02 -1.17 21.10
C GLY A 245 -0.91 -1.36 20.06
N ALA A 246 -0.63 -2.60 19.67
CA ALA A 246 0.28 -2.90 18.57
C ALA A 246 -0.18 -2.31 17.23
N PHE A 247 -1.48 -2.35 16.93
CA PHE A 247 -2.07 -1.66 15.77
C PHE A 247 -1.76 -0.16 15.78
N TYR A 248 -2.03 0.54 16.88
CA TYR A 248 -1.78 1.98 16.96
C TYR A 248 -0.29 2.34 16.91
N LEU A 249 0.59 1.52 17.48
CA LEU A 249 2.04 1.69 17.35
C LEU A 249 2.51 1.58 15.88
N GLN A 250 1.99 0.60 15.14
CA GLN A 250 2.31 0.48 13.71
C GLN A 250 1.74 1.65 12.90
N VAL A 251 0.49 2.05 13.15
CA VAL A 251 -0.13 3.21 12.47
C VAL A 251 0.67 4.48 12.73
N LEU A 252 1.07 4.74 13.98
CA LEU A 252 1.90 5.88 14.35
C LEU A 252 3.22 5.89 13.58
N LEU A 253 3.94 4.77 13.56
CA LEU A 253 5.20 4.64 12.82
C LEU A 253 5.01 4.90 11.32
N GLN A 254 4.01 4.27 10.69
CA GLN A 254 3.77 4.45 9.25
C GLN A 254 3.35 5.88 8.89
N LEU A 255 2.56 6.55 9.73
CA LEU A 255 2.19 7.96 9.55
C LEU A 255 3.41 8.89 9.68
N LEU A 256 4.26 8.71 10.69
CA LEU A 256 5.50 9.49 10.84
C LEU A 256 6.44 9.32 9.64
N ILE A 257 6.52 8.11 9.09
CA ILE A 257 7.31 7.83 7.88
C ILE A 257 6.66 8.49 6.63
N ILE A 258 5.33 8.45 6.45
CA ILE A 258 4.65 9.17 5.34
C ILE A 258 4.86 10.68 5.45
N LEU A 259 4.72 11.23 6.65
CA LEU A 259 4.83 12.66 6.89
C LEU A 259 6.25 13.17 6.71
N SER A 260 7.28 12.34 6.94
CA SER A 260 8.68 12.71 6.75
C SER A 260 9.25 12.31 5.39
N GLY A 261 8.73 11.30 4.70
CA GLY A 261 9.31 10.79 3.46
C GLY A 261 8.31 10.22 2.46
N ASN A 262 8.62 10.37 1.17
CA ASN A 262 7.78 9.83 0.12
C ASN A 262 8.15 8.38 -0.20
N TYR A 263 7.40 7.47 0.43
CA TYR A 263 7.53 6.02 0.27
C TYR A 263 6.46 5.42 -0.65
N ASN A 264 5.92 6.26 -1.55
CA ASN A 264 5.04 5.84 -2.63
C ASN A 264 3.79 5.16 -2.02
N PHE A 265 3.43 3.94 -2.42
CA PHE A 265 2.33 3.18 -1.79
C PHE A 265 2.77 2.16 -0.72
N PHE A 266 4.05 2.10 -0.34
CA PHE A 266 4.57 1.13 0.64
C PHE A 266 3.89 1.25 2.01
N ASN A 267 3.85 2.47 2.55
CA ASN A 267 3.27 2.71 3.87
C ASN A 267 1.74 2.51 3.87
N LEU A 268 1.08 2.80 2.75
CA LEU A 268 -0.35 2.53 2.58
C LEU A 268 -0.65 1.02 2.58
N LEU A 269 0.22 0.20 1.97
CA LEU A 269 0.14 -1.27 2.07
C LEU A 269 0.32 -1.71 3.53
N THR A 270 1.30 -1.20 4.25
CA THR A 270 1.52 -1.57 5.66
C THR A 270 0.35 -1.16 6.55
N LEU A 271 -0.19 0.06 6.39
CA LEU A 271 -1.41 0.52 7.09
C LEU A 271 -2.62 -0.36 6.75
N THR A 272 -2.75 -0.80 5.50
CA THR A 272 -3.81 -1.71 5.05
C THR A 272 -3.67 -3.09 5.69
N LEU A 273 -2.44 -3.62 5.77
CA LEU A 273 -2.14 -4.87 6.48
C LEU A 273 -2.41 -4.77 7.99
N CYS A 274 -2.23 -3.60 8.61
CA CYS A 274 -2.58 -3.36 10.01
C CYS A 274 -4.07 -3.61 10.31
N LEU A 275 -4.97 -3.48 9.33
CA LEU A 275 -6.40 -3.81 9.51
C LEU A 275 -6.62 -5.29 9.92
N SER A 276 -5.65 -6.19 9.66
CA SER A 276 -5.67 -7.60 10.13
C SER A 276 -5.60 -7.79 11.65
N LEU A 277 -5.36 -6.70 12.39
CA LEU A 277 -5.30 -6.65 13.85
C LEU A 277 -6.63 -6.21 14.50
N LEU A 278 -7.53 -5.60 13.72
CA LEU A 278 -8.80 -5.05 14.18
C LEU A 278 -9.92 -6.10 14.25
N ASP A 279 -11.02 -5.73 14.92
CA ASP A 279 -12.28 -6.48 14.93
C ASP A 279 -13.48 -5.53 14.73
N ASP A 280 -14.62 -6.10 14.35
CA ASP A 280 -15.86 -5.36 14.03
C ASP A 280 -16.31 -4.48 15.21
N GLN A 281 -16.09 -4.94 16.44
CA GLN A 281 -16.34 -4.17 17.66
C GLN A 281 -15.54 -2.85 17.69
N HIS A 282 -14.29 -2.85 17.22
CA HIS A 282 -13.45 -1.64 17.18
C HIS A 282 -13.87 -0.69 16.06
N VAL A 283 -14.24 -1.23 14.90
CA VAL A 283 -14.75 -0.43 13.78
C VAL A 283 -16.11 0.20 14.13
N HIS A 284 -16.99 -0.52 14.84
CA HIS A 284 -18.25 0.04 15.34
C HIS A 284 -18.03 1.17 16.36
N PHE A 285 -17.04 1.04 17.24
CA PHE A 285 -16.63 2.11 18.16
C PHE A 285 -16.17 3.37 17.40
N TRP A 286 -15.31 3.24 16.38
CA TRP A 286 -14.92 4.36 15.51
C TRP A 286 -16.11 5.01 14.78
N LEU A 287 -17.07 4.19 14.32
CA LEU A 287 -18.29 4.65 13.67
C LEU A 287 -19.34 5.22 14.66
N ARG A 288 -19.01 5.31 15.97
CA ARG A 288 -19.91 5.74 17.06
C ARG A 288 -21.27 5.04 17.06
N ARG A 289 -21.34 3.79 16.61
CA ARG A 289 -22.61 3.03 16.64
C ARG A 289 -22.87 2.47 18.04
N PRO A 290 -24.10 2.53 18.56
CA PRO A 290 -24.42 1.97 19.87
C PRO A 290 -24.21 0.46 19.83
N GLN A 291 -23.48 -0.07 20.81
CA GLN A 291 -23.18 -1.50 20.92
C GLN A 291 -23.86 -2.07 22.17
N ARG A 292 -24.64 -3.15 21.99
CA ARG A 292 -25.35 -3.83 23.07
C ARG A 292 -24.31 -4.41 24.05
N ARG A 293 -24.26 -3.88 25.26
CA ARG A 293 -23.24 -4.20 26.26
C ARG A 293 -23.74 -5.28 27.20
N GLU A 294 -23.47 -6.54 26.88
CA GLU A 294 -23.81 -7.68 27.74
C GLU A 294 -23.04 -7.65 29.07
N THR A 295 -23.71 -7.19 30.12
CA THR A 295 -23.24 -7.22 31.50
C THR A 295 -23.45 -8.60 32.10
N ASN A 296 -22.37 -9.37 32.22
CA ASN A 296 -22.38 -10.63 32.99
C ASN A 296 -21.27 -10.59 34.06
N THR A 297 -21.60 -10.97 35.29
CA THR A 297 -20.83 -10.66 36.50
C THR A 297 -19.50 -11.41 36.57
N ASP A 298 -19.45 -12.67 36.12
CA ASP A 298 -18.23 -13.50 36.10
C ASP A 298 -17.12 -12.92 35.20
N ARG A 299 -17.49 -12.09 34.22
CA ARG A 299 -16.51 -11.40 33.35
C ARG A 299 -15.63 -10.42 34.12
N LYS A 300 -16.01 -9.98 35.33
CA LYS A 300 -15.26 -8.97 36.11
C LYS A 300 -13.90 -9.50 36.58
N LEU A 301 -13.81 -10.71 37.12
CA LEU A 301 -12.54 -11.28 37.58
C LEU A 301 -11.60 -11.58 36.40
N TRP A 302 -12.11 -12.23 35.35
CA TRP A 302 -11.35 -12.48 34.13
C TRP A 302 -10.87 -11.18 33.47
N SER A 303 -11.71 -10.13 33.45
CA SER A 303 -11.31 -8.81 32.93
C SER A 303 -10.23 -8.13 33.78
N ARG A 304 -10.23 -8.31 35.11
CA ARG A 304 -9.15 -7.81 35.98
C ARG A 304 -7.84 -8.55 35.72
N LEU A 305 -7.87 -9.87 35.60
CA LEU A 305 -6.70 -10.69 35.24
C LEU A 305 -6.13 -10.30 33.85
N CYS A 306 -6.99 -10.15 32.84
CA CYS A 306 -6.57 -9.68 31.52
C CYS A 306 -5.92 -8.29 31.56
N TYR A 307 -6.41 -7.39 32.43
CA TYR A 307 -5.85 -6.04 32.59
C TYR A 307 -4.50 -6.05 33.33
N LEU A 308 -4.34 -6.87 34.36
CA LEU A 308 -3.06 -7.06 35.03
C LEU A 308 -2.02 -7.65 34.07
N LEU A 309 -2.41 -8.64 33.24
CA LEU A 309 -1.53 -9.20 32.21
C LEU A 309 -1.18 -8.19 31.12
N GLU A 310 -2.11 -7.32 30.73
CA GLU A 310 -1.85 -6.19 29.82
C GLU A 310 -0.80 -5.23 30.40
N ILE A 311 -0.96 -4.80 31.65
CA ILE A 311 0.02 -3.94 32.35
C ILE A 311 1.37 -4.65 32.42
N ALA A 312 1.40 -5.93 32.79
CA ALA A 312 2.63 -6.70 32.91
C ALA A 312 3.39 -6.80 31.58
N VAL A 313 2.70 -7.04 30.46
CA VAL A 313 3.32 -7.09 29.12
C VAL A 313 3.88 -5.72 28.71
N TRP A 314 3.14 -4.63 28.88
CA TRP A 314 3.66 -3.29 28.58
C TRP A 314 4.84 -2.91 29.47
N SER A 315 4.76 -3.24 30.76
CA SER A 315 5.84 -3.00 31.73
C SER A 315 7.10 -3.79 31.35
N LEU A 316 6.94 -5.05 30.94
CA LEU A 316 8.06 -5.90 30.47
C LEU A 316 8.69 -5.35 29.18
N LEU A 317 7.89 -4.84 28.23
CA LEU A 317 8.40 -4.22 27.01
C LEU A 317 9.17 -2.93 27.30
N ILE A 318 8.65 -2.07 28.19
CA ILE A 318 9.32 -0.83 28.61
C ILE A 318 10.61 -1.15 29.38
N PHE A 319 10.55 -2.08 30.34
CA PHE A 319 11.71 -2.54 31.11
C PHE A 319 12.79 -3.17 30.22
N GLY A 320 12.38 -4.00 29.25
CA GLY A 320 13.27 -4.59 28.25
C GLY A 320 13.92 -3.54 27.34
N ALA A 321 13.21 -2.46 26.99
CA ALA A 321 13.78 -1.34 26.26
C ALA A 321 14.77 -0.52 27.12
N ILE A 322 14.44 -0.26 28.39
CA ILE A 322 15.34 0.43 29.34
C ILE A 322 16.64 -0.34 29.53
N ILE A 323 16.58 -1.65 29.74
CA ILE A 323 17.78 -2.50 29.89
C ILE A 323 18.52 -2.65 28.57
N GLY A 324 17.82 -2.97 27.46
CA GLY A 324 18.46 -3.24 26.17
C GLY A 324 19.16 -2.03 25.56
N PHE A 325 18.70 -0.82 25.88
CA PHE A 325 19.22 0.43 25.33
C PHE A 325 19.74 1.42 26.39
N ASP A 326 20.01 0.96 27.62
CA ASP A 326 20.62 1.71 28.72
C ASP A 326 20.03 3.13 28.86
N LEU A 327 18.70 3.18 29.02
CA LEU A 327 17.95 4.44 29.00
C LEU A 327 18.09 5.17 30.34
N GLN A 328 18.87 6.25 30.35
CA GLN A 328 19.13 7.05 31.54
C GLN A 328 18.65 8.49 31.35
N VAL A 329 18.02 9.07 32.37
CA VAL A 329 17.47 10.44 32.31
C VAL A 329 18.49 11.43 32.87
N ASP A 330 19.15 12.18 31.98
CA ASP A 330 20.14 13.20 32.31
C ASP A 330 19.45 14.50 32.76
N LYS A 331 19.13 14.59 34.06
CA LYS A 331 18.53 15.80 34.67
C LYS A 331 19.34 17.09 34.45
N LEU A 332 20.66 16.98 34.21
CA LEU A 332 21.54 18.13 33.95
C LEU A 332 21.44 18.67 32.51
N LYS A 333 20.99 17.85 31.56
CA LYS A 333 20.91 18.19 30.13
C LYS A 333 19.48 18.24 29.59
N ASN A 334 18.48 18.01 30.46
CA ASN A 334 17.06 17.85 30.11
C ASN A 334 16.86 16.91 28.90
N GLY A 335 17.53 15.75 28.93
CA GLY A 335 17.52 14.78 27.83
C GLY A 335 17.66 13.34 28.30
N VAL A 336 17.52 12.41 27.36
CA VAL A 336 17.64 10.97 27.60
C VAL A 336 18.94 10.45 26.96
N SER A 337 19.82 9.88 27.77
CA SER A 337 20.95 9.10 27.28
C SER A 337 20.47 7.72 26.85
N SER A 338 21.05 7.19 25.78
CA SER A 338 20.69 5.87 25.23
C SER A 338 21.89 5.25 24.53
N ARG A 339 22.11 3.95 24.77
CA ARG A 339 23.21 3.15 24.21
C ARG A 339 22.81 1.68 24.15
N THR A 340 23.09 0.98 23.05
CA THR A 340 22.88 -0.48 23.00
C THR A 340 23.71 -1.19 24.09
N ALA A 341 23.03 -1.83 25.04
CA ALA A 341 23.64 -2.53 26.17
C ALA A 341 24.04 -3.98 25.85
N PHE A 342 23.59 -4.50 24.70
CA PHE A 342 23.88 -5.85 24.22
C PHE A 342 24.89 -5.85 23.06
N THR A 343 25.57 -6.98 22.89
CA THR A 343 26.54 -7.21 21.80
C THR A 343 25.89 -7.86 20.57
N PHE A 344 26.57 -7.79 19.42
CA PHE A 344 26.16 -8.51 18.20
C PHE A 344 26.03 -10.03 18.44
N HIS A 345 26.89 -10.62 19.27
CA HIS A 345 26.81 -12.06 19.58
C HIS A 345 25.55 -12.39 20.39
N GLN A 346 25.26 -11.62 21.44
CA GLN A 346 24.03 -11.78 22.24
C GLN A 346 22.77 -11.58 21.38
N PHE A 347 22.78 -10.60 20.46
CA PHE A 347 21.66 -10.39 19.53
C PHE A 347 21.48 -11.57 18.55
N ASN A 348 22.56 -12.10 17.97
CA ASN A 348 22.48 -13.30 17.13
C ASN A 348 22.01 -14.53 17.92
N GLN A 349 22.42 -14.67 19.18
CA GLN A 349 21.94 -15.74 20.06
C GLN A 349 20.44 -15.58 20.35
N PHE A 350 19.98 -14.36 20.66
CA PHE A 350 18.56 -14.04 20.78
C PHE A 350 17.78 -14.40 19.51
N LEU A 351 18.27 -14.05 18.32
CA LEU A 351 17.63 -14.45 17.05
C LEU A 351 17.54 -15.97 16.91
N LYS A 352 18.61 -16.73 17.21
CA LYS A 352 18.57 -18.20 17.19
C LYS A 352 17.55 -18.77 18.18
N THR A 353 17.44 -18.19 19.36
CA THR A 353 16.46 -18.58 20.38
C THR A 353 15.02 -18.23 19.96
N VAL A 354 14.80 -17.13 19.24
CA VAL A 354 13.46 -16.58 18.96
C VAL A 354 12.89 -16.98 17.60
N THR A 355 13.70 -17.17 16.56
CA THR A 355 13.22 -17.46 15.20
C THR A 355 12.38 -18.75 15.13
N ILE A 356 12.80 -19.83 15.80
CA ILE A 356 12.04 -21.08 15.82
C ILE A 356 10.71 -20.94 16.60
N PRO A 357 10.68 -20.37 17.82
CA PRO A 357 9.43 -19.99 18.49
C PRO A 357 8.51 -19.08 17.69
N CYS A 358 9.02 -18.14 16.87
CA CYS A 358 8.17 -17.32 15.98
C CYS A 358 7.36 -18.19 15.02
N ILE A 359 8.00 -19.19 14.41
CA ILE A 359 7.34 -20.13 13.50
C ILE A 359 6.29 -20.94 14.27
N TRP A 360 6.59 -21.41 15.49
CA TRP A 360 5.63 -22.14 16.32
C TRP A 360 4.46 -21.27 16.81
N ILE A 361 4.66 -19.99 17.14
CA ILE A 361 3.58 -19.03 17.41
C ILE A 361 2.69 -18.88 16.18
N GLY A 362 3.29 -18.80 14.98
CA GLY A 362 2.56 -18.82 13.71
C GLY A 362 1.72 -20.09 13.54
N VAL A 363 2.33 -21.26 13.70
CA VAL A 363 1.64 -22.58 13.62
C VAL A 363 0.50 -22.67 14.62
N LEU A 364 0.74 -22.39 15.91
CA LEU A 364 -0.27 -22.47 16.97
C LEU A 364 -1.41 -21.46 16.77
N SER A 365 -1.10 -20.25 16.29
CA SER A 365 -2.13 -19.26 15.97
C SER A 365 -2.97 -19.68 14.76
N LEU A 366 -2.36 -20.29 13.74
CA LEU A 366 -3.06 -20.78 12.55
C LEU A 366 -3.92 -22.01 12.87
N THR A 367 -3.40 -22.98 13.63
CA THR A 367 -4.18 -24.16 14.04
C THR A 367 -5.36 -23.76 14.93
N TRP A 368 -5.21 -22.76 15.79
CA TRP A 368 -6.33 -22.22 16.57
C TRP A 368 -7.45 -21.63 15.70
N GLU A 369 -7.13 -20.81 14.70
CA GLU A 369 -8.14 -20.24 13.78
C GLU A 369 -8.76 -21.34 12.89
N LEU A 370 -7.98 -22.35 12.47
CA LEU A 370 -8.48 -23.53 11.74
C LEU A 370 -9.47 -24.35 12.57
N LEU A 371 -9.09 -24.74 13.80
CA LEU A 371 -9.95 -25.51 14.71
C LEU A 371 -11.21 -24.75 15.08
N SER A 372 -11.09 -23.44 15.34
CA SER A 372 -12.24 -22.56 15.56
C SER A 372 -13.19 -22.59 14.35
N SER A 373 -12.68 -22.44 13.14
CA SER A 373 -13.49 -22.40 11.90
C SER A 373 -14.13 -23.75 11.58
N LEU A 374 -13.43 -24.86 11.88
CA LEU A 374 -13.97 -26.22 11.78
C LEU A 374 -15.13 -26.45 12.75
N PHE A 375 -15.01 -26.00 14.00
CA PHE A 375 -16.07 -26.08 15.00
C PHE A 375 -17.32 -25.31 14.55
N TRP A 376 -17.18 -24.05 14.12
CA TRP A 376 -18.31 -23.26 13.60
C TRP A 376 -18.96 -23.91 12.37
N CYS A 377 -18.19 -24.49 11.44
CA CYS A 377 -18.73 -25.25 10.31
C CYS A 377 -19.51 -26.51 10.75
N ALA A 378 -19.04 -27.24 11.77
CA ALA A 378 -19.70 -28.44 12.27
C ALA A 378 -21.06 -28.14 12.91
N CYS A 379 -21.19 -27.01 13.61
CA CYS A 379 -22.42 -26.57 14.27
C CYS A 379 -23.56 -26.13 13.30
N VAL A 380 -23.31 -26.08 11.99
CA VAL A 380 -24.32 -25.65 11.00
C VAL A 380 -25.38 -26.74 10.81
N SER A 381 -26.66 -26.33 10.80
CA SER A 381 -27.80 -27.19 10.48
C SER A 381 -27.90 -27.51 8.97
N GLY A 382 -28.33 -28.75 8.67
CA GLY A 382 -28.51 -29.26 7.30
C GLY A 382 -27.24 -29.87 6.68
N PHE A 383 -27.32 -31.14 6.27
CA PHE A 383 -26.20 -31.92 5.74
C PHE A 383 -25.52 -31.26 4.52
N LEU A 384 -26.29 -30.90 3.48
CA LEU A 384 -25.76 -30.35 2.24
C LEU A 384 -25.03 -29.00 2.46
N ARG A 385 -25.59 -28.15 3.33
CA ARG A 385 -25.00 -26.86 3.71
C ARG A 385 -23.72 -27.04 4.50
N ARG A 386 -23.68 -28.01 5.41
CA ARG A 386 -22.47 -28.41 6.17
C ARG A 386 -21.39 -28.94 5.23
N PHE A 387 -21.72 -29.86 4.34
CA PHE A 387 -20.79 -30.43 3.35
C PHE A 387 -20.15 -29.34 2.49
N TRP A 388 -20.94 -28.44 1.88
CA TRP A 388 -20.40 -27.36 1.05
C TRP A 388 -19.50 -26.39 1.84
N ARG A 389 -19.90 -26.01 3.06
CA ARG A 389 -19.08 -25.15 3.94
C ARG A 389 -17.77 -25.83 4.34
N MET A 390 -17.79 -27.12 4.66
CA MET A 390 -16.60 -27.91 4.96
C MET A 390 -15.67 -28.04 3.74
N THR A 391 -16.19 -28.35 2.55
CA THR A 391 -15.40 -28.40 1.32
C THR A 391 -14.75 -27.05 1.02
N GLN A 392 -15.50 -25.95 1.14
CA GLN A 392 -14.94 -24.61 0.93
C GLN A 392 -13.86 -24.30 1.99
N LEU A 393 -14.10 -24.58 3.28
CA LEU A 393 -13.11 -24.41 4.34
C LEU A 393 -11.83 -25.23 4.08
N SER A 394 -11.94 -26.49 3.66
CA SER A 394 -10.79 -27.35 3.35
C SER A 394 -9.93 -26.77 2.22
N VAL A 395 -10.53 -26.26 1.14
CA VAL A 395 -9.79 -25.65 0.03
C VAL A 395 -9.01 -24.41 0.49
N PHE A 396 -9.66 -23.48 1.19
CA PHE A 396 -8.99 -22.27 1.69
C PHE A 396 -8.00 -22.55 2.82
N ALA A 397 -8.23 -23.57 3.65
CA ALA A 397 -7.28 -24.04 4.66
C ALA A 397 -6.01 -24.61 4.02
N VAL A 398 -6.13 -25.48 3.01
CA VAL A 398 -4.98 -26.02 2.26
C VAL A 398 -4.20 -24.89 1.59
N ALA A 399 -4.87 -23.96 0.90
CA ALA A 399 -4.22 -22.80 0.30
C ALA A 399 -3.48 -21.93 1.34
N THR A 400 -4.09 -21.73 2.51
CA THR A 400 -3.50 -20.98 3.63
C THR A 400 -2.26 -21.67 4.21
N VAL A 401 -2.33 -22.99 4.45
CA VAL A 401 -1.20 -23.77 4.95
C VAL A 401 -0.06 -23.75 3.93
N LEU A 402 -0.34 -23.94 2.63
CA LEU A 402 0.69 -23.86 1.58
C LEU A 402 1.36 -22.49 1.51
N MET A 403 0.58 -21.39 1.54
CA MET A 403 1.12 -20.03 1.55
C MET A 403 1.98 -19.75 2.79
N PHE A 404 1.50 -20.15 3.97
CA PHE A 404 2.27 -20.07 5.20
C PHE A 404 3.58 -20.86 5.09
N THR A 405 3.53 -22.13 4.68
CA THR A 405 4.69 -23.02 4.54
C THR A 405 5.73 -22.46 3.57
N VAL A 406 5.34 -22.03 2.37
CA VAL A 406 6.26 -21.40 1.40
C VAL A 406 6.88 -20.14 1.99
N SER A 407 6.10 -19.35 2.76
CA SER A 407 6.59 -18.11 3.34
C SER A 407 7.62 -18.26 4.46
N LEU A 408 7.79 -19.47 4.99
CA LEU A 408 8.87 -19.76 5.94
C LEU A 408 10.25 -19.66 5.28
N VAL A 409 10.36 -19.86 3.95
CA VAL A 409 11.64 -19.78 3.23
C VAL A 409 12.24 -18.37 3.31
N PRO A 410 11.59 -17.29 2.81
CA PRO A 410 12.13 -15.94 2.92
C PRO A 410 12.20 -15.42 4.36
N PHE A 411 11.31 -15.88 5.27
CA PHE A 411 11.40 -15.54 6.69
C PHE A 411 12.67 -16.13 7.34
N SER A 412 13.02 -17.37 7.02
CA SER A 412 14.18 -18.05 7.59
C SER A 412 15.52 -17.43 7.17
N TYR A 413 15.60 -16.66 6.08
CA TYR A 413 16.85 -15.95 5.70
C TYR A 413 17.34 -14.94 6.76
N ILE A 414 16.50 -14.59 7.75
CA ILE A 414 16.89 -13.81 8.92
C ILE A 414 17.98 -14.53 9.74
N GLU A 415 17.98 -15.87 9.79
CA GLU A 415 18.90 -16.67 10.59
C GLU A 415 19.34 -17.94 9.84
N TYR A 416 20.64 -18.04 9.56
CA TYR A 416 21.20 -19.03 8.64
C TYR A 416 20.97 -20.49 9.07
N ASP A 417 21.10 -20.81 10.36
CA ASP A 417 20.94 -22.19 10.83
C ASP A 417 19.48 -22.66 10.67
N SER A 418 18.53 -21.76 10.93
CA SER A 418 17.09 -21.98 10.74
C SER A 418 16.75 -22.21 9.27
N HIS A 419 17.35 -21.44 8.34
CA HIS A 419 17.18 -21.66 6.90
C HIS A 419 17.73 -23.02 6.45
N ALA A 420 18.90 -23.42 6.95
CA ALA A 420 19.50 -24.71 6.64
C ALA A 420 18.60 -25.88 7.14
N ARG A 421 18.04 -25.76 8.35
CA ARG A 421 17.15 -26.74 8.99
C ARG A 421 15.77 -26.87 8.34
N LEU A 422 15.33 -25.92 7.50
CA LEU A 422 14.07 -26.09 6.76
C LEU A 422 14.10 -27.35 5.89
N TRP A 423 12.95 -28.03 5.79
CA TRP A 423 12.79 -29.24 5.00
C TRP A 423 13.03 -28.95 3.50
N PRO A 424 13.94 -29.66 2.80
CA PRO A 424 14.18 -29.46 1.36
C PRO A 424 12.95 -29.46 0.45
N ALA A 425 11.84 -30.11 0.83
CA ALA A 425 10.59 -30.03 0.08
C ALA A 425 9.99 -28.61 0.05
N VAL A 426 10.09 -27.88 1.17
CA VAL A 426 9.58 -26.50 1.31
C VAL A 426 10.40 -25.52 0.47
N ARG A 427 11.73 -25.68 0.42
CA ARG A 427 12.60 -24.90 -0.47
C ARG A 427 12.27 -25.13 -1.94
N ARG A 428 12.16 -26.39 -2.38
CA ARG A 428 11.74 -26.71 -3.76
C ARG A 428 10.36 -26.14 -4.12
N ALA A 429 9.38 -26.20 -3.21
CA ALA A 429 8.06 -25.61 -3.41
C ALA A 429 8.13 -24.08 -3.57
N HIS A 430 8.95 -23.40 -2.78
CA HIS A 430 9.23 -21.97 -2.94
C HIS A 430 9.86 -21.66 -4.30
N ASP A 431 10.88 -22.41 -4.73
CA ASP A 431 11.60 -22.17 -5.98
C ASP A 431 10.69 -22.34 -7.21
N MET A 432 9.70 -23.25 -7.14
CA MET A 432 8.66 -23.44 -8.16
C MET A 432 7.72 -22.22 -8.28
N VAL A 433 7.42 -21.52 -7.16
CA VAL A 433 6.47 -20.39 -7.15
C VAL A 433 7.12 -19.01 -7.12
N HIS A 434 8.45 -18.92 -6.91
CA HIS A 434 9.20 -17.67 -6.81
C HIS A 434 8.97 -16.73 -8.01
N ARG A 435 8.81 -17.27 -9.22
CA ARG A 435 8.52 -16.47 -10.44
C ARG A 435 7.22 -15.67 -10.35
N TYR A 436 6.24 -16.14 -9.57
CA TYR A 436 4.96 -15.45 -9.37
C TYR A 436 5.00 -14.42 -8.21
N GLN A 437 6.14 -14.28 -7.52
CA GLN A 437 6.34 -13.33 -6.41
C GLN A 437 5.29 -13.49 -5.27
N LEU A 438 4.81 -14.72 -5.05
CA LEU A 438 3.80 -15.02 -4.04
C LEU A 438 4.27 -14.76 -2.61
N VAL A 439 5.58 -14.91 -2.36
CA VAL A 439 6.19 -14.56 -1.08
C VAL A 439 7.58 -13.98 -1.31
N ASN A 440 7.88 -12.88 -0.62
CA ASN A 440 9.12 -12.13 -0.79
C ASN A 440 9.85 -11.91 0.55
N SER A 441 11.10 -11.46 0.46
CA SER A 441 11.91 -11.01 1.62
C SER A 441 11.85 -9.49 1.77
N TYR A 442 11.87 -9.01 3.01
CA TYR A 442 11.73 -7.59 3.35
C TYR A 442 12.92 -7.08 4.15
N GLY A 443 13.31 -5.82 3.94
CA GLY A 443 14.46 -5.25 4.64
C GLY A 443 14.93 -3.88 4.15
N LEU A 444 14.03 -2.89 4.11
CA LEU A 444 14.39 -1.51 3.80
C LEU A 444 15.39 -0.94 4.82
N PHE A 445 16.28 -0.05 4.34
CA PHE A 445 17.29 0.67 5.14
C PHE A 445 18.18 -0.21 6.03
N ARG A 446 18.47 -1.44 5.57
CA ARG A 446 19.38 -2.37 6.25
C ARG A 446 20.68 -1.71 6.71
N ARG A 447 21.29 -0.88 5.88
CA ARG A 447 22.37 0.05 6.27
C ARG A 447 21.93 1.47 5.98
N MET A 448 22.31 2.42 6.85
CA MET A 448 22.10 3.83 6.56
C MET A 448 23.08 4.30 5.48
N THR A 449 22.56 4.96 4.47
CA THR A 449 23.30 5.54 3.34
C THR A 449 23.59 7.02 3.60
N GLY A 450 24.53 7.63 2.87
CA GLY A 450 24.84 9.07 2.96
C GLY A 450 25.40 9.54 4.31
N VAL A 451 26.05 8.67 5.08
CA VAL A 451 26.74 9.06 6.31
C VAL A 451 27.89 10.01 5.95
N GLY A 452 27.81 11.27 6.40
CA GLY A 452 28.72 12.33 5.95
C GLY A 452 28.31 13.01 4.64
N GLY A 453 27.00 13.08 4.38
CA GLY A 453 26.38 13.79 3.26
C GLY A 453 25.66 12.86 2.29
N ARG A 454 24.44 13.25 1.91
CA ARG A 454 23.62 12.54 0.91
C ARG A 454 24.27 12.65 -0.47
N PRO A 455 24.74 11.56 -1.10
CA PRO A 455 25.23 11.65 -2.46
C PRO A 455 24.07 11.87 -3.44
N GLU A 456 24.26 12.77 -4.40
CA GLU A 456 23.33 13.06 -5.50
C GLU A 456 24.10 13.23 -6.80
N VAL A 457 23.59 12.63 -7.87
CA VAL A 457 24.10 12.84 -9.22
C VAL A 457 23.35 14.00 -9.87
N VAL A 458 24.09 14.97 -10.36
CA VAL A 458 23.61 16.13 -11.11
C VAL A 458 24.08 15.96 -12.56
N ILE A 459 23.15 16.05 -13.51
CA ILE A 459 23.44 15.99 -14.95
C ILE A 459 23.53 17.42 -15.46
N GLU A 460 24.56 17.72 -16.23
CA GLU A 460 24.76 19.01 -16.88
C GLU A 460 24.83 18.83 -18.39
N GLY A 461 24.18 19.73 -19.12
CA GLY A 461 24.25 19.81 -20.58
C GLY A 461 24.97 21.06 -21.06
N SER A 462 25.45 21.01 -22.30
CA SER A 462 26.13 22.12 -22.96
C SER A 462 25.98 22.04 -24.48
N TYR A 463 26.04 23.19 -25.16
CA TYR A 463 26.14 23.29 -26.62
C TYR A 463 27.58 23.46 -27.11
N ASP A 464 28.49 23.98 -26.27
CA ASP A 464 29.86 24.41 -26.61
C ASP A 464 30.96 23.67 -25.81
N ALA A 465 30.56 22.82 -24.84
CA ALA A 465 31.40 22.19 -23.81
C ALA A 465 32.10 23.16 -22.83
N ILE A 466 31.79 24.46 -22.88
CA ILE A 466 32.37 25.51 -22.02
C ILE A 466 31.32 25.99 -21.02
N THR A 467 30.12 26.32 -21.51
CA THR A 467 28.98 26.79 -20.73
C THR A 467 28.09 25.61 -20.38
N TRP A 468 27.96 25.30 -19.08
CA TRP A 468 27.22 24.13 -18.59
C TRP A 468 25.98 24.56 -17.82
N THR A 469 24.85 23.91 -18.11
CA THR A 469 23.56 24.15 -17.45
C THR A 469 23.07 22.86 -16.82
N GLU A 470 22.72 22.91 -15.53
CA GLU A 470 22.15 21.78 -14.80
C GLU A 470 20.77 21.40 -15.32
N ILE A 471 20.50 20.11 -15.40
CA ILE A 471 19.19 19.54 -15.71
C ILE A 471 18.49 19.23 -14.39
N GLU A 472 17.56 20.09 -13.99
CA GLU A 472 16.74 19.89 -12.80
C GLU A 472 15.69 18.78 -13.01
N PHE A 473 15.44 17.99 -11.96
CA PHE A 473 14.47 16.90 -11.92
C PHE A 473 13.24 17.33 -11.10
N MET A 474 12.05 16.85 -11.45
CA MET A 474 10.80 17.18 -10.74
C MET A 474 10.79 16.82 -9.24
N TYR A 475 11.44 15.71 -8.82
CA TYR A 475 11.16 15.13 -7.49
C TYR A 475 12.38 14.88 -6.61
N LYS A 476 13.51 14.40 -7.15
CA LYS A 476 14.75 14.30 -6.36
C LYS A 476 15.31 15.69 -6.02
N PRO A 477 16.05 15.84 -4.90
CA PRO A 477 16.79 17.08 -4.63
C PRO A 477 17.75 17.46 -5.76
N GLY A 478 17.90 18.77 -5.97
CA GLY A 478 18.76 19.35 -7.00
C GLY A 478 18.95 20.83 -6.73
N ASN A 479 17.91 21.62 -7.00
CA ASN A 479 17.84 23.04 -6.70
C ASN A 479 17.97 23.29 -5.18
N LEU A 480 18.87 24.20 -4.78
CA LEU A 480 19.19 24.44 -3.37
C LEU A 480 18.10 25.22 -2.61
N SER A 481 17.31 26.02 -3.32
CA SER A 481 16.23 26.84 -2.77
C SER A 481 14.87 26.15 -2.80
N ALA A 482 14.73 25.04 -3.53
CA ALA A 482 13.48 24.28 -3.61
C ALA A 482 13.23 23.46 -2.34
N ALA A 483 12.01 23.57 -1.79
CA ALA A 483 11.53 22.70 -0.73
C ALA A 483 11.35 21.25 -1.26
N PRO A 484 11.65 20.21 -0.47
CA PRO A 484 11.38 18.83 -0.87
C PRO A 484 9.87 18.61 -1.13
N PRO A 485 9.45 17.89 -2.18
CA PRO A 485 8.03 17.79 -2.55
C PRO A 485 7.25 16.74 -1.75
N VAL A 486 5.92 16.80 -1.82
CA VAL A 486 5.00 15.75 -1.34
C VAL A 486 4.36 15.08 -2.54
N VAL A 487 4.78 13.86 -2.86
CA VAL A 487 4.38 13.11 -4.07
C VAL A 487 3.62 11.82 -3.77
N THR A 488 3.72 11.32 -2.53
CA THR A 488 3.00 10.13 -2.05
C THR A 488 1.51 10.20 -2.42
N PRO A 489 0.89 9.15 -3.01
CA PRO A 489 1.41 7.80 -3.22
C PRO A 489 1.99 7.53 -4.62
N HIS A 490 2.28 8.55 -5.42
CA HIS A 490 3.01 8.39 -6.69
C HIS A 490 4.42 7.85 -6.46
N GLN A 491 4.92 7.12 -7.45
CA GLN A 491 6.19 6.42 -7.48
C GLN A 491 7.08 7.00 -8.60
N PRO A 492 7.94 8.00 -8.35
CA PRO A 492 8.91 8.47 -9.34
C PRO A 492 10.03 7.43 -9.57
N ARG A 493 9.87 6.55 -10.56
CA ARG A 493 10.77 5.38 -10.74
C ARG A 493 12.15 5.80 -11.22
N LEU A 494 12.27 6.88 -11.99
CA LEU A 494 13.55 7.44 -12.43
C LEU A 494 14.32 8.09 -11.27
N ASP A 495 13.70 9.00 -10.51
CA ASP A 495 14.30 9.67 -9.35
C ASP A 495 14.75 8.65 -8.28
N TRP A 496 13.94 7.62 -8.02
CA TRP A 496 14.34 6.53 -7.12
C TRP A 496 15.57 5.78 -7.63
N GLN A 497 15.66 5.48 -8.94
CA GLN A 497 16.86 4.86 -9.51
C GLN A 497 18.06 5.80 -9.52
N MET A 498 17.88 7.11 -9.72
CA MET A 498 18.95 8.12 -9.59
C MET A 498 19.55 8.14 -8.18
N TRP A 499 18.72 8.03 -7.14
CA TRP A 499 19.20 7.88 -5.76
C TRP A 499 20.04 6.61 -5.58
N PHE A 500 19.60 5.46 -6.11
CA PHE A 500 20.40 4.23 -6.06
C PHE A 500 21.72 4.36 -6.84
N ALA A 501 21.72 5.02 -8.01
CA ALA A 501 22.91 5.25 -8.81
C ALA A 501 23.95 6.13 -8.09
N ALA A 502 23.52 7.12 -7.30
CA ALA A 502 24.40 7.99 -6.53
C ALA A 502 25.14 7.28 -5.38
N LEU A 503 24.67 6.11 -4.93
CA LEU A 503 25.28 5.35 -3.83
C LEU A 503 26.53 4.55 -4.22
N GLY A 504 26.85 4.45 -5.51
CA GLY A 504 27.95 3.63 -6.00
C GLY A 504 28.60 4.20 -7.26
N PRO A 505 29.61 3.51 -7.81
CA PRO A 505 30.18 3.84 -9.11
C PRO A 505 29.19 3.63 -10.26
N GLN A 506 29.35 4.43 -11.32
CA GLN A 506 28.54 4.43 -12.54
C GLN A 506 28.23 3.04 -13.13
N ASN A 507 29.20 2.11 -13.06
CA ASN A 507 29.07 0.76 -13.61
C ASN A 507 27.99 -0.12 -12.93
N GLN A 508 27.48 0.30 -11.76
CA GLN A 508 26.34 -0.33 -11.08
C GLN A 508 24.98 0.12 -11.62
N ALA A 509 24.93 1.20 -12.41
CA ALA A 509 23.72 1.74 -13.03
C ALA A 509 23.80 1.76 -14.58
N PRO A 510 23.82 0.60 -15.27
CA PRO A 510 23.93 0.54 -16.73
C PRO A 510 22.95 1.42 -17.51
N TRP A 511 21.70 1.48 -17.01
CA TRP A 511 20.61 2.26 -17.58
C TRP A 511 20.92 3.77 -17.64
N PHE A 512 21.83 4.28 -16.81
CA PHE A 512 22.26 5.68 -16.84
C PHE A 512 22.96 6.03 -18.17
N SER A 513 23.70 5.09 -18.77
CA SER A 513 24.30 5.32 -20.09
C SER A 513 23.24 5.45 -21.18
N SER A 514 22.12 4.74 -21.05
CA SER A 514 20.96 4.94 -21.93
C SER A 514 20.34 6.31 -21.70
N LEU A 515 20.15 6.74 -20.45
CA LEU A 515 19.65 8.10 -20.11
C LEU A 515 20.48 9.19 -20.81
N MET A 516 21.81 9.16 -20.67
CA MET A 516 22.71 10.11 -21.34
C MET A 516 22.54 10.09 -22.86
N GLN A 517 22.45 8.90 -23.48
CA GLN A 517 22.23 8.77 -24.92
C GLN A 517 20.86 9.35 -25.36
N ARG A 518 19.78 9.07 -24.61
CA ARG A 518 18.43 9.52 -24.96
C ARG A 518 18.24 11.03 -24.79
N LEU A 519 18.92 11.63 -23.82
CA LEU A 519 18.95 13.09 -23.63
C LEU A 519 19.74 13.80 -24.73
N LEU A 520 20.92 13.30 -25.11
CA LEU A 520 21.67 13.78 -26.30
C LEU A 520 20.86 13.63 -27.60
N GLN A 521 20.00 12.61 -27.70
CA GLN A 521 19.08 12.41 -28.83
C GLN A 521 17.82 13.30 -28.78
N GLY A 522 17.61 14.09 -27.72
CA GLY A 522 16.41 14.92 -27.56
C GLY A 522 15.09 14.13 -27.45
N LYS A 523 15.10 12.91 -26.91
CA LYS A 523 13.90 12.06 -26.88
C LYS A 523 12.86 12.58 -25.89
N ALA A 524 11.79 13.16 -26.42
CA ALA A 524 10.72 13.80 -25.65
C ALA A 524 10.12 12.92 -24.54
N ASP A 525 9.84 11.64 -24.81
CA ASP A 525 9.30 10.71 -23.82
C ASP A 525 10.23 10.51 -22.60
N VAL A 526 11.55 10.61 -22.79
CA VAL A 526 12.54 10.52 -21.71
C VAL A 526 12.70 11.86 -20.99
N ILE A 527 12.68 12.97 -21.72
CA ILE A 527 12.66 14.32 -21.14
C ILE A 527 11.46 14.48 -20.20
N LYS A 528 10.28 13.97 -20.58
CA LYS A 528 9.05 14.00 -19.78
C LYS A 528 9.13 13.26 -18.43
N LEU A 529 10.07 12.32 -18.27
CA LEU A 529 10.36 11.71 -16.96
C LEU A 529 11.11 12.64 -16.02
N ILE A 530 11.92 13.55 -16.56
CA ILE A 530 12.72 14.52 -15.80
C ILE A 530 11.89 15.77 -15.54
N GLN A 531 11.23 16.30 -16.58
CA GLN A 531 10.28 17.40 -16.51
C GLN A 531 9.09 17.16 -17.45
N THR A 532 7.89 16.99 -16.87
CA THR A 532 6.62 16.91 -17.61
C THR A 532 6.26 18.23 -18.29
N ASP A 533 6.50 19.37 -17.62
CA ASP A 533 6.48 20.70 -18.25
C ASP A 533 7.80 20.92 -18.99
N VAL A 534 7.75 20.65 -20.29
CA VAL A 534 8.90 20.73 -21.19
C VAL A 534 9.48 22.15 -21.27
N SER A 535 8.72 23.21 -20.93
CA SER A 535 9.24 24.58 -20.96
C SER A 535 10.33 24.84 -19.92
N GLN A 536 10.28 24.12 -18.79
CA GLN A 536 11.26 24.20 -17.70
C GLN A 536 12.54 23.39 -17.98
N TYR A 537 12.53 22.50 -18.98
CA TYR A 537 13.73 21.77 -19.39
C TYR A 537 14.67 22.69 -20.19
N PRO A 538 15.93 22.93 -19.76
CA PRO A 538 16.78 23.96 -20.39
C PRO A 538 17.06 23.74 -21.88
N PHE A 539 17.07 22.49 -22.32
CA PHE A 539 17.40 22.07 -23.70
C PHE A 539 16.15 21.70 -24.52
N HIS A 540 14.99 22.33 -24.24
CA HIS A 540 13.74 22.01 -24.91
C HIS A 540 13.68 22.44 -26.39
N ARG A 541 14.41 23.50 -26.76
CA ARG A 541 14.42 24.02 -28.15
C ARG A 541 15.35 23.21 -29.06
N GLN A 542 16.47 22.74 -28.52
CA GLN A 542 17.49 21.98 -29.22
C GLN A 542 18.17 21.06 -28.20
N PRO A 543 18.40 19.76 -28.51
CA PRO A 543 19.12 18.87 -27.60
C PRO A 543 20.55 19.35 -27.35
N PRO A 544 21.12 19.06 -26.16
CA PRO A 544 22.50 19.42 -25.85
C PRO A 544 23.47 18.65 -26.74
N ALA A 545 24.56 19.31 -27.16
CA ALA A 545 25.63 18.66 -27.93
C ALA A 545 26.52 17.78 -27.03
N TYR A 546 26.68 18.19 -25.78
CA TYR A 546 27.49 17.53 -24.76
C TYR A 546 26.68 17.34 -23.47
N LEU A 547 26.89 16.20 -22.80
CA LEU A 547 26.43 15.94 -21.45
C LEU A 547 27.60 15.47 -20.57
N ARG A 548 27.55 15.80 -19.28
CA ARG A 548 28.39 15.21 -18.23
C ARG A 548 27.56 15.01 -16.96
N ALA A 549 28.06 14.26 -15.99
CA ALA A 549 27.41 14.18 -14.69
C ALA A 549 28.41 14.18 -13.54
N HIS A 550 28.08 14.91 -12.48
CA HIS A 550 28.89 15.10 -11.29
C HIS A 550 28.18 14.56 -10.07
N ARG A 551 28.93 13.98 -9.13
CA ARG A 551 28.40 13.63 -7.81
C ARG A 551 28.67 14.78 -6.85
N TYR A 552 27.63 15.19 -6.15
CA TYR A 552 27.70 16.14 -5.05
C TYR A 552 27.23 15.45 -3.77
N ARG A 553 27.68 15.94 -2.62
CA ARG A 553 27.08 15.64 -1.32
C ARG A 553 26.17 16.77 -0.92
N TYR A 554 24.94 16.45 -0.57
CA TYR A 554 23.92 17.35 -0.08
C TYR A 554 23.71 17.15 1.43
N TRP A 555 23.37 18.23 2.11
CA TRP A 555 22.86 18.24 3.48
C TRP A 555 21.70 19.22 3.56
N PHE A 556 20.81 19.02 4.53
CA PHE A 556 19.90 20.10 4.91
C PHE A 556 20.69 21.31 5.43
N THR A 557 20.10 22.49 5.23
CA THR A 557 20.56 23.71 5.90
C THR A 557 20.18 23.68 7.39
N GLU A 558 20.97 24.39 8.19
CA GLU A 558 20.73 24.54 9.63
C GLU A 558 20.00 25.88 9.90
N PRO A 559 19.18 25.99 10.95
CA PRO A 559 18.61 27.26 11.40
C PRO A 559 19.72 28.30 11.66
N LYS A 560 19.46 29.57 11.37
CA LYS A 560 20.42 30.64 11.68
C LYS A 560 20.47 30.87 13.20
N ALA A 561 21.59 31.38 13.69
CA ALA A 561 21.81 31.63 15.13
C ALA A 561 20.86 32.66 15.75
N ASP A 562 20.19 33.47 14.93
CA ASP A 562 19.13 34.42 15.31
C ASP A 562 17.74 33.76 15.42
N GLY A 563 17.63 32.45 15.16
CA GLY A 563 16.37 31.70 15.15
C GLY A 563 15.58 31.79 13.84
N SER A 564 16.07 32.52 12.84
CA SER A 564 15.41 32.63 11.54
C SER A 564 15.70 31.44 10.62
N TYR A 565 14.76 31.17 9.70
CA TYR A 565 14.90 30.09 8.73
C TYR A 565 15.89 30.44 7.60
N PRO A 566 16.66 29.46 7.09
CA PRO A 566 17.53 29.68 5.95
C PRO A 566 16.72 29.86 4.65
N GLU A 567 17.21 30.72 3.75
CA GLU A 567 16.61 30.95 2.42
C GLU A 567 16.72 29.74 1.48
N ARG A 568 17.67 28.84 1.78
CA ARG A 568 17.89 27.59 1.05
C ARG A 568 17.52 26.41 1.94
N TRP A 569 16.98 25.36 1.34
CA TRP A 569 16.68 24.09 2.01
C TRP A 569 17.89 23.16 2.05
N TRP A 570 18.80 23.32 1.08
CA TRP A 570 19.96 22.47 0.90
C TRP A 570 21.27 23.26 0.82
N ARG A 571 22.34 22.65 1.33
CA ARG A 571 23.72 22.97 0.99
C ARG A 571 24.35 21.78 0.29
N ARG A 572 25.19 22.02 -0.73
CA ARG A 572 25.92 20.95 -1.43
C ARG A 572 27.41 21.25 -1.55
N VAL A 573 28.22 20.20 -1.62
CA VAL A 573 29.67 20.25 -1.89
C VAL A 573 29.97 19.24 -3.01
N TYR A 574 30.85 19.61 -3.94
CA TYR A 574 31.29 18.71 -5.01
C TYR A 574 32.10 17.53 -4.43
N ASP A 575 31.88 16.33 -4.96
CA ASP A 575 32.52 15.09 -4.49
C ASP A 575 33.48 14.56 -5.56
N GLU A 576 32.96 14.12 -6.71
CA GLU A 576 33.75 13.59 -7.83
C GLU A 576 32.98 13.68 -9.17
N GLU A 577 33.68 13.50 -10.30
CA GLU A 577 33.03 13.27 -11.59
C GLU A 577 32.37 11.89 -11.57
N PHE A 578 31.08 11.81 -11.92
CA PHE A 578 30.31 10.56 -11.94
C PHE A 578 30.21 9.96 -13.33
N TYR A 579 30.15 10.79 -14.37
CA TYR A 579 30.07 10.41 -15.77
C TYR A 579 30.84 11.43 -16.61
N PRO A 580 31.84 11.00 -17.42
CA PRO A 580 32.69 11.91 -18.17
C PRO A 580 31.91 12.69 -19.23
N THR A 581 32.50 13.77 -19.74
CA THR A 581 31.90 14.51 -20.86
C THR A 581 31.74 13.63 -22.10
N VAL A 582 30.51 13.53 -22.62
CA VAL A 582 30.15 12.72 -23.79
C VAL A 582 29.27 13.49 -24.78
N HIS A 583 29.38 13.09 -26.05
CA HIS A 583 28.56 13.52 -27.18
C HIS A 583 28.10 12.29 -27.98
N LEU A 584 27.20 12.49 -28.96
CA LEU A 584 26.74 11.39 -29.83
C LEU A 584 27.90 10.80 -30.64
N GLY A 585 28.07 9.47 -30.59
CA GLY A 585 29.18 8.77 -31.23
C GLY A 585 30.48 8.70 -30.41
N HIS A 586 30.52 9.29 -29.21
CA HIS A 586 31.71 9.23 -28.36
C HIS A 586 32.05 7.79 -27.92
N THR A 587 33.31 7.40 -28.05
CA THR A 587 33.77 6.00 -27.90
C THR A 587 33.43 5.39 -26.53
N PHE A 588 33.53 6.16 -25.45
CA PHE A 588 33.14 5.71 -24.10
C PHE A 588 31.65 5.35 -24.00
N LEU A 589 30.77 6.24 -24.48
CA LEU A 589 29.33 6.03 -24.48
C LEU A 589 28.96 4.82 -25.34
N GLU A 590 29.51 4.76 -26.55
CA GLU A 590 29.31 3.66 -27.48
C GLU A 590 29.85 2.31 -26.95
N SER A 591 30.91 2.31 -26.14
CA SER A 591 31.44 1.13 -25.46
C SER A 591 30.48 0.66 -24.36
N MET A 592 30.09 1.54 -23.44
CA MET A 592 29.18 1.22 -22.34
C MET A 592 27.83 0.68 -22.85
N LEU A 593 27.23 1.33 -23.85
CA LEU A 593 25.98 0.86 -24.46
C LEU A 593 26.13 -0.52 -25.12
N SER A 594 27.31 -0.86 -25.64
CA SER A 594 27.58 -2.19 -26.22
C SER A 594 27.78 -3.24 -25.14
N GLN A 595 28.57 -2.93 -24.12
CA GLN A 595 28.90 -3.83 -22.99
C GLN A 595 27.64 -4.31 -22.26
N TYR A 596 26.69 -3.41 -22.02
CA TYR A 596 25.43 -3.73 -21.33
C TYR A 596 24.28 -4.13 -22.26
N GLY A 597 24.54 -4.31 -23.57
CA GLY A 597 23.52 -4.76 -24.52
C GLY A 597 22.38 -3.75 -24.77
N LEU A 598 22.64 -2.46 -24.52
CA LEU A 598 21.68 -1.35 -24.65
C LEU A 598 21.58 -0.83 -26.09
N LYS A 599 22.49 -1.22 -26.99
CA LYS A 599 22.35 -0.99 -28.43
C LYS A 599 21.40 -2.02 -29.04
N ASP A 600 20.18 -1.58 -29.35
CA ASP A 600 19.25 -2.41 -30.09
C ASP A 600 19.67 -2.57 -31.55
N LYS A 601 19.86 -3.83 -31.98
CA LYS A 601 20.07 -4.19 -33.39
C LYS A 601 18.77 -4.62 -34.08
N SER A 602 17.67 -4.75 -33.34
CA SER A 602 16.37 -5.10 -33.88
C SER A 602 15.59 -3.86 -34.32
N ALA A 603 15.03 -3.92 -35.53
CA ALA A 603 14.18 -2.86 -36.05
C ALA A 603 12.97 -2.65 -35.13
N PRO A 604 12.53 -1.40 -34.89
CA PRO A 604 11.26 -1.15 -34.22
C PRO A 604 10.12 -1.89 -34.93
N ARG A 605 9.29 -2.61 -34.18
CA ARG A 605 8.03 -3.12 -34.72
C ARG A 605 7.20 -1.93 -35.22
N ARG A 606 6.56 -2.08 -36.38
CA ARG A 606 5.67 -1.06 -36.93
C ARG A 606 4.59 -0.75 -35.91
N LEU A 607 4.45 0.54 -35.58
CA LEU A 607 3.39 1.04 -34.73
C LEU A 607 2.04 0.50 -35.21
N SER A 608 1.38 -0.28 -34.34
CA SER A 608 0.07 -0.83 -34.72
C SER A 608 -0.98 0.27 -34.82
N ASN A 609 -1.74 0.24 -35.92
CA ASN A 609 -2.87 1.13 -36.17
C ASN A 609 -4.24 0.52 -35.81
N SER A 610 -4.25 -0.56 -35.02
CA SER A 610 -5.47 -1.11 -34.44
C SER A 610 -6.28 -0.03 -33.69
N SER A 611 -7.61 -0.17 -33.66
CA SER A 611 -8.48 0.79 -32.98
C SER A 611 -8.18 0.85 -31.47
N THR A 612 -7.76 -0.27 -30.87
CA THR A 612 -7.28 -0.34 -29.48
C THR A 612 -5.99 0.47 -29.28
N ALA A 613 -5.00 0.37 -30.17
CA ALA A 613 -3.80 1.19 -30.11
C ALA A 613 -4.09 2.69 -30.27
N ARG A 614 -5.05 3.06 -31.14
CA ARG A 614 -5.51 4.45 -31.28
C ARG A 614 -6.19 4.95 -30.00
N ALA A 615 -7.06 4.15 -29.37
CA ALA A 615 -7.73 4.51 -28.12
C ALA A 615 -6.73 4.73 -26.97
N VAL A 616 -5.76 3.83 -26.78
CA VAL A 616 -4.71 3.98 -25.75
C VAL A 616 -3.87 5.24 -25.97
N ARG A 617 -3.52 5.54 -27.23
CA ARG A 617 -2.79 6.77 -27.60
C ARG A 617 -3.64 8.03 -27.40
N TRP A 618 -4.95 7.97 -27.66
CA TRP A 618 -5.86 9.08 -27.37
C TRP A 618 -5.96 9.34 -25.86
N VAL A 619 -6.15 8.31 -25.03
CA VAL A 619 -6.13 8.47 -23.56
C VAL A 619 -4.81 9.08 -23.09
N ARG A 620 -3.67 8.64 -23.65
CA ARG A 620 -2.36 9.24 -23.34
C ARG A 620 -2.33 10.74 -23.64
N SER A 621 -2.88 11.17 -24.78
CA SER A 621 -2.92 12.59 -25.18
C SER A 621 -3.74 13.48 -24.22
N GLN A 622 -4.71 12.92 -23.49
CA GLN A 622 -5.50 13.66 -22.50
C GLN A 622 -4.77 13.83 -21.15
N VAL A 623 -3.74 13.02 -20.91
CA VAL A 623 -2.96 12.99 -19.66
C VAL A 623 -1.58 13.66 -19.85
N ASP A 624 -1.21 13.96 -21.09
CA ASP A 624 0.06 14.61 -21.42
C ASP A 624 0.15 16.02 -20.82
N GLY A 625 1.33 16.40 -20.31
CA GLY A 625 1.53 17.66 -19.58
C GLY A 625 1.13 17.65 -18.10
N PHE A 626 0.41 16.63 -17.61
CA PHE A 626 0.09 16.49 -16.18
C PHE A 626 1.08 15.58 -15.45
N SER A 627 1.64 16.07 -14.35
CA SER A 627 2.59 15.29 -13.55
C SER A 627 1.90 14.14 -12.79
N GLY A 628 2.59 13.00 -12.69
CA GLY A 628 2.00 11.74 -12.22
C GLY A 628 1.36 11.78 -10.84
N HIS A 629 1.93 12.56 -9.91
CA HIS A 629 1.37 12.73 -8.58
C HIS A 629 0.05 13.52 -8.60
N THR A 630 -0.06 14.56 -9.42
CA THR A 630 -1.29 15.35 -9.57
C THR A 630 -2.45 14.46 -10.02
N ILE A 631 -2.25 13.64 -11.05
CA ILE A 631 -3.29 12.73 -11.59
C ILE A 631 -3.76 11.73 -10.53
N VAL A 632 -2.82 11.15 -9.77
CA VAL A 632 -3.13 10.20 -8.69
C VAL A 632 -3.94 10.88 -7.57
N TRP A 633 -3.55 12.09 -7.14
CA TRP A 633 -4.29 12.87 -6.15
C TRP A 633 -5.68 13.29 -6.66
N THR A 634 -5.81 13.70 -7.92
CA THR A 634 -7.12 14.04 -8.52
C THR A 634 -8.05 12.83 -8.52
N LEU A 635 -7.58 11.64 -8.92
CA LEU A 635 -8.39 10.42 -8.91
C LEU A 635 -8.79 9.98 -7.49
N LEU A 636 -7.89 10.09 -6.52
CA LEU A 636 -8.19 9.84 -5.11
C LEU A 636 -9.23 10.82 -4.56
N ALA A 637 -9.08 12.12 -4.85
CA ALA A 637 -10.03 13.15 -4.44
C ALA A 637 -11.42 12.91 -5.06
N CYS A 638 -11.50 12.65 -6.37
CA CYS A 638 -12.75 12.33 -7.07
C CYS A 638 -13.42 11.07 -6.49
N SER A 639 -12.63 10.03 -6.19
CA SER A 639 -13.12 8.80 -5.57
C SER A 639 -13.65 9.04 -4.15
N ALA A 640 -12.97 9.86 -3.36
CA ALA A 640 -13.38 10.22 -2.01
C ALA A 640 -14.68 11.06 -2.03
N THR A 641 -14.77 12.08 -2.87
CA THR A 641 -15.98 12.91 -3.02
C THR A 641 -17.17 12.08 -3.48
N PHE A 642 -16.99 11.16 -4.44
CA PHE A 642 -18.05 10.26 -4.88
C PHE A 642 -18.53 9.33 -3.75
N CYS A 643 -17.61 8.72 -3.01
CA CYS A 643 -17.95 7.89 -1.85
C CYS A 643 -18.70 8.67 -0.76
N LEU A 644 -18.29 9.92 -0.49
CA LEU A 644 -18.96 10.81 0.46
C LEU A 644 -20.39 11.16 0.01
N LEU A 645 -20.57 11.53 -1.26
CA LEU A 645 -21.88 11.82 -1.84
C LEU A 645 -22.80 10.58 -1.77
N GLN A 646 -22.33 9.40 -2.17
CA GLN A 646 -23.09 8.15 -2.03
C GLN A 646 -23.51 7.88 -0.58
N GLY A 647 -22.63 8.14 0.39
CA GLY A 647 -22.93 8.03 1.82
C GLY A 647 -24.04 8.99 2.28
N LEU A 648 -24.02 10.23 1.80
CA LEU A 648 -25.04 11.24 2.09
C LEU A 648 -26.40 10.89 1.47
N PHE A 649 -26.44 10.50 0.20
CA PHE A 649 -27.68 10.07 -0.48
C PHE A 649 -28.27 8.81 0.17
N SER A 650 -27.43 7.85 0.56
CA SER A 650 -27.89 6.63 1.24
C SER A 650 -28.49 6.92 2.62
N ARG A 651 -27.96 7.91 3.36
CA ARG A 651 -28.58 8.38 4.62
C ARG A 651 -29.94 9.03 4.39
N LYS A 652 -30.09 9.88 3.36
CA LYS A 652 -31.41 10.47 3.02
C LYS A 652 -32.45 9.40 2.67
N LYS A 653 -32.05 8.34 1.96
CA LYS A 653 -32.95 7.23 1.60
C LYS A 653 -33.39 6.37 2.80
N LEU A 654 -32.61 6.36 3.88
CA LEU A 654 -32.95 5.68 5.15
C LEU A 654 -33.76 6.57 6.11
N GLY A 655 -34.00 7.84 5.75
CA GLY A 655 -34.70 8.83 6.57
C GLY A 655 -36.19 9.00 6.26
N LYS A 656 -36.75 8.29 5.26
CA LYS A 656 -38.20 8.15 5.11
C LYS A 656 -38.66 6.96 5.97
N PRO A 657 -39.53 7.15 6.98
CA PRO A 657 -40.11 6.02 7.70
C PRO A 657 -41.04 5.26 6.76
N THR A 658 -40.75 4.00 6.49
CA THR A 658 -41.73 3.10 5.89
C THR A 658 -42.78 2.80 6.94
N SER A 659 -44.02 3.26 6.72
CA SER A 659 -45.16 2.91 7.56
C SER A 659 -45.41 1.40 7.46
N VAL A 660 -45.02 0.65 8.49
CA VAL A 660 -45.38 -0.76 8.63
C VAL A 660 -46.73 -0.82 9.32
N THR A 661 -47.77 -1.16 8.55
CA THR A 661 -49.06 -1.60 9.10
C THR A 661 -48.86 -2.90 9.88
N PRO A 662 -49.42 -3.04 11.10
CA PRO A 662 -49.41 -4.31 11.81
C PRO A 662 -50.48 -5.24 11.22
N GLU A 663 -50.07 -6.37 10.65
CA GLU A 663 -50.99 -7.49 10.42
C GLU A 663 -51.37 -8.11 11.76
N VAL A 664 -52.67 -8.15 12.03
CA VAL A 664 -53.27 -8.88 13.16
C VAL A 664 -53.27 -10.36 12.84
N ALA A 665 -52.87 -11.19 13.80
CA ALA A 665 -52.94 -12.64 13.71
C ALA A 665 -53.68 -13.18 14.95
N ASP A 666 -54.98 -13.45 14.79
CA ASP A 666 -55.82 -14.13 15.77
C ASP A 666 -55.77 -15.65 15.57
N THR A 667 -55.47 -16.39 16.65
CA THR A 667 -56.00 -17.72 17.07
C THR A 667 -55.16 -18.18 18.28
N GLU A 668 -55.77 -18.33 19.47
CA GLU A 668 -56.31 -19.60 20.03
C GLU A 668 -55.22 -20.68 20.25
N ASP A 669 -55.13 -21.39 21.38
CA ASP A 669 -55.75 -21.30 22.73
C ASP A 669 -54.90 -22.17 23.70
N ASP A 670 -55.04 -21.97 25.01
CA ASP A 670 -55.00 -22.96 26.12
C ASP A 670 -54.56 -22.35 27.48
N GLY A 671 -55.20 -22.82 28.57
CA GLY A 671 -54.97 -22.37 29.96
C GLY A 671 -53.62 -22.82 30.58
N SER A 672 -53.29 -22.51 31.83
CA SER A 672 -54.20 -22.32 32.97
C SER A 672 -53.50 -21.71 34.22
N GLU A 673 -54.35 -21.19 35.13
CA GLU A 673 -54.23 -21.19 36.60
C GLU A 673 -53.33 -20.21 37.39
N SER A 674 -54.03 -19.29 38.08
CA SER A 674 -53.90 -18.89 39.50
C SER A 674 -52.59 -18.26 40.03
N GLY A 675 -52.74 -17.16 40.78
CA GLY A 675 -51.69 -16.59 41.63
C GLY A 675 -51.97 -15.13 42.01
N ALA A 676 -52.71 -14.91 43.10
CA ALA A 676 -52.84 -13.60 43.73
C ALA A 676 -51.45 -13.10 44.20
N ASP A 677 -51.19 -11.80 44.31
CA ASP A 677 -51.71 -11.01 45.43
C ASP A 677 -51.76 -9.50 45.16
N GLU A 678 -52.60 -8.81 45.94
CA GLU A 678 -52.61 -7.35 46.04
C GLU A 678 -51.33 -6.88 46.79
N THR A 679 -50.84 -5.66 46.59
CA THR A 679 -51.29 -4.54 47.45
C THR A 679 -50.79 -3.19 46.93
N LEU A 680 -51.58 -2.16 47.22
CA LEU A 680 -51.27 -0.77 46.95
C LEU A 680 -50.14 -0.28 47.88
N ASP A 681 -49.41 0.76 47.44
CA ASP A 681 -49.46 2.00 48.21
C ASP A 681 -49.27 3.24 47.33
N SER A 682 -49.44 4.41 47.94
CA SER A 682 -50.12 5.56 47.36
C SER A 682 -49.34 6.88 47.49
N CYS A 683 -49.89 7.94 46.87
CA CYS A 683 -49.64 9.35 47.16
C CYS A 683 -48.26 9.93 46.72
N GLY A 684 -48.15 11.11 46.11
CA GLY A 684 -49.19 12.02 45.58
C GLY A 684 -48.70 13.48 45.50
N MET A 685 -49.10 14.19 44.42
CA MET A 685 -49.25 15.68 44.30
C MET A 685 -47.99 16.56 44.61
N SER A 686 -47.78 17.82 44.22
CA SER A 686 -48.43 18.90 43.44
C SER A 686 -47.35 20.01 43.22
N GLU A 687 -47.42 21.08 42.40
CA GLU A 687 -48.34 21.62 41.38
C GLU A 687 -47.68 22.76 40.56
N GLN A 688 -48.32 23.20 39.44
CA GLN A 688 -48.23 24.54 38.80
C GLN A 688 -46.85 24.96 38.19
N GLN A 689 -46.72 25.90 37.24
CA GLN A 689 -47.55 27.05 36.81
C GLN A 689 -47.79 27.13 35.28
N GLN A 690 -48.22 28.30 34.76
CA GLN A 690 -49.40 28.48 33.89
C GLN A 690 -49.17 29.47 32.72
N GLU A 691 -50.22 29.65 31.89
CA GLU A 691 -50.54 30.85 31.07
C GLU A 691 -49.65 31.18 29.84
N GLU A 692 -50.15 31.92 28.83
CA GLU A 692 -51.44 31.94 28.09
C GLU A 692 -51.28 32.96 26.93
N GLU A 693 -52.02 32.79 25.84
CA GLU A 693 -52.77 33.85 25.10
C GLU A 693 -53.24 33.34 23.73
N ALA A 694 -54.37 33.87 23.28
CA ALA A 694 -55.05 33.54 22.03
C ALA A 694 -55.58 34.84 21.39
N GLU A 695 -55.85 34.82 20.07
CA GLU A 695 -57.10 35.30 19.45
C GLU A 695 -57.02 35.36 17.90
N GLU A 696 -58.22 35.44 17.34
CA GLU A 696 -58.74 35.20 15.98
C GLU A 696 -58.41 36.35 14.98
N GLU A 697 -58.86 36.48 13.73
CA GLU A 697 -60.08 36.03 13.01
C GLU A 697 -59.88 35.88 11.48
N LYS A 698 -60.75 35.07 10.83
CA LYS A 698 -61.46 35.22 9.51
C LYS A 698 -60.69 35.64 8.23
N ASP A 699 -61.04 35.23 7.00
CA ASP A 699 -62.14 34.45 6.39
C ASP A 699 -61.60 33.78 5.08
N GLY A 700 -62.30 32.98 4.28
CA GLY A 700 -63.73 32.66 4.21
C GLY A 700 -64.07 31.55 3.19
N THR A 701 -65.27 31.58 2.63
CA THR A 701 -65.96 30.49 1.88
C THR A 701 -65.85 30.54 0.34
N GLN A 702 -65.97 29.35 -0.28
CA GLN A 702 -66.82 28.99 -1.45
C GLN A 702 -66.21 28.77 -2.86
N ASP A 703 -67.01 28.03 -3.66
CA ASP A 703 -66.91 27.57 -5.06
C ASP A 703 -65.93 26.39 -5.29
N GLU A 704 -66.31 25.12 -5.49
CA GLU A 704 -67.33 24.41 -6.33
C GLU A 704 -66.89 24.06 -7.77
N GLU A 705 -67.13 22.79 -8.13
CA GLU A 705 -67.32 22.18 -9.46
C GLU A 705 -66.22 22.27 -10.55
N GLU A 706 -65.64 21.12 -10.94
CA GLU A 706 -66.20 20.28 -12.01
C GLU A 706 -65.57 18.85 -11.99
N GLU A 707 -66.34 17.86 -12.42
CA GLU A 707 -66.07 16.42 -12.31
C GLU A 707 -65.50 15.78 -13.59
N GLU A 708 -64.95 14.56 -13.43
CA GLU A 708 -64.99 13.39 -14.33
C GLU A 708 -64.87 13.54 -15.86
N GLU A 709 -63.98 12.74 -16.48
CA GLU A 709 -64.45 11.49 -17.09
C GLU A 709 -63.31 10.52 -17.46
N GLU A 710 -63.71 9.25 -17.50
CA GLU A 710 -62.94 8.01 -17.45
C GLU A 710 -62.29 7.52 -18.76
N GLU A 711 -61.37 6.55 -18.57
CA GLU A 711 -61.19 5.33 -19.38
C GLU A 711 -60.78 5.36 -20.87
N GLY A 712 -60.26 4.21 -21.33
CA GLY A 712 -60.18 3.86 -22.76
C GLY A 712 -58.85 3.25 -23.22
N GLU A 713 -58.65 1.94 -23.00
CA GLU A 713 -57.64 1.18 -23.73
C GLU A 713 -57.93 1.17 -25.26
N MET A 714 -56.90 1.20 -26.12
CA MET A 714 -56.65 0.07 -27.03
C MET A 714 -55.39 0.17 -27.92
N ASP A 715 -54.70 -0.98 -27.96
CA ASP A 715 -53.95 -1.62 -29.05
C ASP A 715 -53.10 -0.87 -30.11
N LYS A 716 -51.85 -1.35 -30.17
CA LYS A 716 -51.17 -1.91 -31.36
C LYS A 716 -51.84 -1.71 -32.74
N ALA A 717 -51.10 -1.11 -33.68
CA ALA A 717 -50.54 -1.82 -34.85
C ALA A 717 -49.75 -0.90 -35.81
N MET A 718 -49.01 -1.54 -36.72
CA MET A 718 -48.21 -0.99 -37.84
C MET A 718 -46.96 -0.20 -37.44
N LEU A 719 -45.74 -0.73 -37.61
CA LEU A 719 -45.04 -1.26 -38.80
C LEU A 719 -44.57 -0.19 -39.78
N GLU A 720 -43.29 -0.33 -40.10
CA GLU A 720 -42.48 0.36 -41.08
C GLU A 720 -43.17 0.56 -42.43
N LYS A 721 -43.01 1.75 -43.02
CA LYS A 721 -42.61 1.87 -44.42
C LYS A 721 -42.08 3.26 -44.81
N GLU A 722 -41.06 3.20 -45.66
CA GLU A 722 -40.74 4.15 -46.75
C GLU A 722 -40.16 5.54 -46.43
N GLU A 723 -38.88 5.67 -46.84
CA GLU A 723 -38.25 6.81 -47.54
C GLU A 723 -38.01 8.14 -46.78
N LEU A 724 -36.82 8.25 -46.17
CA LEU A 724 -35.70 9.07 -46.74
C LEU A 724 -34.35 8.85 -46.01
#